data_AF-S6BX80-F1
#
_entry.id   AF-S6BX80-F1
#
_cell.length_a   1.000
_cell.length_b   1.000
_cell.length_c   1.000
_cell.angle_alpha   90.00
_cell.angle_beta   90.00
_cell.angle_gamma   90.00
#
_symmetry.space_group_name_H-M   'P 1'
#
loop_
_entity.id
_entity.type
_entity.pdbx_description
1 polymer ?
#
loop_
_entity_poly.entity_id
_entity_poly.type
_entity_poly.pdbx_seq_one_letter_code
_entity_poly.pdbx_strand_id
1 'polypeptide(L)'
;MLILDFSGSVRGQNLADMQAAVISMLDAYNNAGYAVVQLVTFSGNANIPADGGWISVADAKAYINGLTDADMGGSTNYDAALAAAQSAFAEAAGKIPGAKNIAYFLSDGSPTSGNGSIGIDPAEQAAWENFLTNNAIDSHAVGFGGASTTELEPIAYNGIDGTECPALDATTAGANLTQVLLDTVAQTVPGNLFGSLATGGFGADGAGIVTSLTVGGVTYAYDSNNDTITGGSSTLNGHQLTVTTSQGGILSVNMLTGEYTYLADPTFTISYNEIVAYALQDADGDATSGTLTLNVARDVKPVPTLLDNTADVYEAAMSTGTNPDSTAEVATGNILSDDTIPAGLSLSNVSIAGGATVINGNTITVTTAEGNTLVVDKITGDYTYTLNNPVKHLLFSATGNQVTLANDTFTGGVLDGWTGTNVSNKNDWLRIDGRGDVATKTFDFGQSYANQTVHVTFDFKANDKWDANTSDSFRMAVNGVEISNVPYGKNATDTYSFDVTLDASGKAYFELTASTNSNKEDAFVDNFKITGPQLVPTPTDVLVDSFTYTVTDLGGTAYNSKLNVSIHDDAPIATTQNQQINVPQQDTNLMVILDLSGSMQGSRLAAARTAISNLIDTYNGYGDVAVKLVTFSTLAQEKTSYWMTASEAKAILATLSASGWTNYDTALAQAIQSWDDGSRITTPPSGGVIQNVAYFISDGQPNMNDGDTTVLANSNAGGTSGADAGIQAAEEST
;
A
#
# COMPACT_ATOMS: atom_id res chain seq x y z
N MET A 1 4.29 3.87 34.40
CA MET A 1 3.54 5.13 34.32
C MET A 1 4.51 6.27 34.50
N LEU A 2 4.33 7.35 33.75
CA LEU A 2 5.13 8.54 33.83
C LEU A 2 4.20 9.73 34.01
N ILE A 3 4.26 10.35 35.18
CA ILE A 3 3.36 11.39 35.66
C ILE A 3 4.16 12.68 35.75
N LEU A 4 3.93 13.59 34.81
CA LEU A 4 4.78 14.75 34.56
C LEU A 4 4.08 16.05 34.90
N ASP A 5 4.76 16.88 35.69
CA ASP A 5 4.33 18.24 35.98
C ASP A 5 4.49 19.14 34.74
N PHE A 6 3.39 19.79 34.39
CA PHE A 6 3.22 20.73 33.27
C PHE A 6 2.81 22.11 33.80
N SER A 7 2.98 22.37 35.09
CA SER A 7 2.67 23.67 35.70
C SER A 7 3.59 24.78 35.18
N GLY A 8 3.20 26.03 35.46
CA GLY A 8 3.94 27.19 34.94
C GLY A 8 5.39 27.31 35.45
N SER A 9 5.75 26.64 36.56
CA SER A 9 7.11 26.64 37.10
C SER A 9 8.10 25.87 36.23
N VAL A 10 7.63 24.87 35.48
CA VAL A 10 8.47 23.93 34.70
C VAL A 10 9.15 24.59 33.50
N ARG A 11 8.74 25.79 33.08
CA ARG A 11 9.27 26.47 31.90
C ARG A 11 10.80 26.68 31.92
N GLY A 12 11.38 26.80 30.74
CA GLY A 12 12.79 27.12 30.56
C GLY A 12 13.69 25.93 30.89
N GLN A 13 14.67 26.14 31.78
CA GLN A 13 15.68 25.12 32.06
C GLN A 13 15.09 23.87 32.73
N ASN A 14 14.06 24.01 33.56
CA ASN A 14 13.41 22.88 34.22
C ASN A 14 12.80 21.91 33.21
N LEU A 15 12.15 22.42 32.15
CA LEU A 15 11.60 21.62 31.05
C LEU A 15 12.72 20.91 30.29
N ALA A 16 13.80 21.61 29.96
CA ALA A 16 14.95 21.03 29.25
C ALA A 16 15.61 19.90 30.07
N ASP A 17 15.78 20.10 31.38
CA ASP A 17 16.36 19.11 32.29
C ASP A 17 15.43 17.89 32.44
N MET A 18 14.11 18.10 32.58
CA MET A 18 13.12 17.03 32.62
C MET A 18 13.13 16.21 31.32
N GLN A 19 13.10 16.87 30.15
CA GLN A 19 13.15 16.20 28.85
C GLN A 19 14.39 15.31 28.74
N ALA A 20 15.58 15.86 29.00
CA ALA A 20 16.83 15.13 28.91
C ALA A 20 16.90 13.94 29.88
N ALA A 21 16.46 14.13 31.12
CA ALA A 21 16.51 13.11 32.16
C ALA A 21 15.54 11.95 31.88
N VAL A 22 14.28 12.28 31.55
CA VAL A 22 13.27 11.27 31.25
C VAL A 22 13.62 10.49 29.99
N ILE A 23 14.14 11.14 28.94
CA ILE A 23 14.59 10.45 27.73
C ILE A 23 15.69 9.45 28.05
N SER A 24 16.69 9.85 28.86
CA SER A 24 17.79 8.98 29.26
C SER A 24 17.30 7.78 30.08
N MET A 25 16.36 8.00 31.00
CA MET A 25 15.72 6.94 31.79
C MET A 25 14.95 5.95 30.89
N LEU A 26 14.17 6.45 29.94
CA LEU A 26 13.42 5.63 29.00
C LEU A 26 14.36 4.80 28.10
N ASP A 27 15.49 5.38 27.68
CA ASP A 27 16.52 4.64 26.93
C ASP A 27 17.16 3.54 27.78
N ALA A 28 17.44 3.79 29.06
CA ALA A 28 17.95 2.77 29.97
C ALA A 28 16.98 1.59 30.14
N TYR A 29 15.68 1.85 30.30
CA TYR A 29 14.66 0.80 30.34
C TYR A 29 14.57 0.03 29.02
N ASN A 30 14.58 0.74 27.88
CA ASN A 30 14.50 0.14 26.56
C ASN A 30 15.75 -0.72 26.24
N ASN A 31 16.91 -0.36 26.78
CA ASN A 31 18.13 -1.15 26.67
C ASN A 31 18.12 -2.37 27.60
N ALA A 32 17.45 -2.27 28.76
CA ALA A 32 17.35 -3.36 29.73
C ALA A 32 16.32 -4.44 29.34
N GLY A 33 15.29 -4.08 28.57
CA GLY A 33 14.26 -5.04 28.14
C GLY A 33 13.09 -4.37 27.42
N TYR A 34 11.97 -5.08 27.32
CA TYR A 34 10.73 -4.50 26.80
C TYR A 34 10.12 -3.56 27.84
N ALA A 35 9.82 -2.34 27.41
CA ALA A 35 9.16 -1.33 28.21
C ALA A 35 8.09 -0.63 27.37
N VAL A 36 6.96 -0.33 28.01
CA VAL A 36 5.88 0.49 27.48
C VAL A 36 5.55 1.56 28.52
N VAL A 37 5.08 2.71 28.05
CA VAL A 37 4.86 3.89 28.88
C VAL A 37 3.38 4.21 28.86
N GLN A 38 2.86 4.60 30.03
CA GLN A 38 1.56 5.24 30.14
C GLN A 38 1.79 6.65 30.66
N LEU A 39 1.39 7.65 29.88
CA LEU A 39 1.68 9.06 30.13
C LEU A 39 0.53 9.73 30.88
N VAL A 40 0.87 10.52 31.88
CA VAL A 40 -0.05 11.42 32.56
C VAL A 40 0.65 12.76 32.67
N THR A 41 -0.04 13.82 32.29
CA THR A 41 0.47 15.19 32.43
C THR A 41 -0.45 15.95 33.38
N PHE A 42 0.11 16.82 34.21
CA PHE A 42 -0.72 17.56 35.18
C PHE A 42 -0.24 18.99 35.42
N SER A 43 -1.18 19.88 35.65
CA SER A 43 -0.95 21.21 36.19
C SER A 43 -2.06 21.55 37.18
N GLY A 44 -2.95 22.49 36.87
CA GLY A 44 -4.16 22.73 37.67
C GLY A 44 -5.18 21.59 37.55
N ASN A 45 -5.16 20.89 36.41
CA ASN A 45 -5.88 19.65 36.13
C ASN A 45 -4.88 18.62 35.56
N ALA A 46 -5.25 17.34 35.58
CA ALA A 46 -4.48 16.29 34.93
C ALA A 46 -5.14 15.81 33.64
N ASN A 47 -4.33 15.37 32.68
CA ASN A 47 -4.75 14.85 31.39
C ASN A 47 -4.04 13.54 31.08
N ILE A 48 -4.77 12.62 30.45
CA ILE A 48 -4.22 11.42 29.83
C ILE A 48 -4.19 11.72 28.32
N PRO A 49 -3.02 11.82 27.69
CA PRO A 49 -2.93 12.01 26.25
C PRO A 49 -3.75 10.95 25.49
N ALA A 50 -4.41 11.33 24.39
CA ALA A 50 -5.18 10.39 23.57
C ALA A 50 -4.25 9.57 22.66
N ASP A 51 -3.40 8.76 23.29
CA ASP A 51 -2.30 8.01 22.67
C ASP A 51 -2.66 6.54 22.36
N GLY A 52 -3.84 6.11 22.80
CA GLY A 52 -4.37 4.77 22.54
C GLY A 52 -4.02 3.74 23.62
N GLY A 53 -3.50 4.15 24.76
CA GLY A 53 -3.17 3.27 25.87
C GLY A 53 -1.70 3.32 26.26
N TRP A 54 -1.15 2.16 26.63
CA TRP A 54 0.28 2.05 26.84
C TRP A 54 1.01 2.12 25.51
N ILE A 55 1.89 3.10 25.37
CA ILE A 55 2.64 3.39 24.14
C ILE A 55 4.07 2.86 24.20
N SER A 56 4.72 2.79 23.03
CA SER A 56 6.13 2.41 22.94
C SER A 56 7.03 3.47 23.60
N VAL A 57 8.24 3.06 23.99
CA VAL A 57 9.27 4.02 24.44
C VAL A 57 9.58 5.07 23.35
N ALA A 58 9.55 4.67 22.08
CA ALA A 58 9.81 5.58 20.96
C ALA A 58 8.73 6.68 20.88
N ASP A 59 7.45 6.32 20.98
CA ASP A 59 6.34 7.26 20.95
C ASP A 59 6.35 8.18 22.17
N ALA A 60 6.65 7.64 23.36
CA ALA A 60 6.79 8.44 24.57
C ALA A 60 7.93 9.47 24.43
N LYS A 61 9.08 9.06 23.88
CA LYS A 61 10.19 9.97 23.59
C LYS A 61 9.82 11.03 22.56
N ALA A 62 9.06 10.68 21.53
CA ALA A 62 8.58 11.63 20.54
C ALA A 62 7.66 12.68 21.17
N TYR A 63 6.72 12.25 22.02
CA TYR A 63 5.86 13.13 22.80
C TYR A 63 6.68 14.09 23.68
N ILE A 64 7.63 13.56 24.46
CA ILE A 64 8.46 14.36 25.37
C ILE A 64 9.34 15.37 24.61
N ASN A 65 9.97 14.96 23.50
CA ASN A 65 10.77 15.87 22.67
C ASN A 65 9.94 16.99 22.02
N GLY A 66 8.66 16.74 21.77
CA GLY A 66 7.74 17.72 21.20
C GLY A 66 7.29 18.81 22.18
N LEU A 67 7.54 18.64 23.48
CA LEU A 67 7.11 19.60 24.50
C LEU A 67 7.87 20.93 24.42
N THR A 68 7.15 22.01 24.62
CA THR A 68 7.66 23.39 24.63
C THR A 68 7.16 24.17 25.85
N ASP A 69 7.72 25.35 26.10
CA ASP A 69 7.26 26.26 27.16
C ASP A 69 5.78 26.66 27.02
N ALA A 70 5.23 26.60 25.81
CA ALA A 70 3.83 26.92 25.55
C ALA A 70 2.88 25.85 26.12
N ASP A 71 3.36 24.61 26.26
CA ASP A 71 2.61 23.48 26.82
C ASP A 71 2.59 23.52 28.35
N MET A 72 3.49 24.30 28.96
CA MET A 72 3.61 24.48 30.40
C MET A 72 2.75 25.64 30.88
N GLY A 73 1.92 25.45 31.91
CA GLY A 73 1.09 26.49 32.50
C GLY A 73 0.12 26.00 33.56
N GLY A 74 -0.45 26.93 34.31
CA GLY A 74 -1.38 26.63 35.41
C GLY A 74 -0.67 26.40 36.75
N SER A 75 -1.45 25.98 37.75
CA SER A 75 -0.99 25.62 39.09
C SER A 75 -0.45 24.18 39.13
N THR A 76 -0.10 23.69 40.31
CA THR A 76 0.47 22.35 40.56
C THR A 76 -0.52 21.58 41.45
N ASN A 77 -1.18 20.55 40.90
CA ASN A 77 -2.24 19.79 41.56
C ASN A 77 -1.91 18.29 41.62
N TYR A 78 -1.40 17.84 42.77
CA TYR A 78 -0.98 16.45 42.96
C TYR A 78 -2.19 15.50 43.02
N ASP A 79 -3.33 15.92 43.59
CA ASP A 79 -4.54 15.09 43.68
C ASP A 79 -5.05 14.68 42.29
N ALA A 80 -5.12 15.66 41.38
CA ALA A 80 -5.55 15.42 40.01
C ALA A 80 -4.60 14.46 39.29
N ALA A 81 -3.30 14.59 39.52
CA ALA A 81 -2.27 13.76 38.92
C ALA A 81 -2.40 12.28 39.36
N LEU A 82 -2.57 12.02 40.66
CA LEU A 82 -2.75 10.65 41.17
C LEU A 82 -4.05 10.02 40.67
N ALA A 83 -5.15 10.78 40.64
CA ALA A 83 -6.43 10.29 40.11
C ALA A 83 -6.35 9.93 38.61
N ALA A 84 -5.66 10.77 37.82
CA ALA A 84 -5.42 10.49 36.40
C ALA A 84 -4.50 9.27 36.22
N ALA A 85 -3.45 9.11 37.04
CA ALA A 85 -2.57 7.94 37.01
C ALA A 85 -3.32 6.63 37.27
N GLN A 86 -4.22 6.59 38.26
CA GLN A 86 -5.06 5.43 38.52
C GLN A 86 -5.95 5.09 37.32
N SER A 87 -6.52 6.11 36.68
CA SER A 87 -7.36 5.94 35.50
C SER A 87 -6.57 5.43 34.29
N ALA A 88 -5.39 6.01 34.03
CA ALA A 88 -4.50 5.64 32.94
C ALA A 88 -3.96 4.20 33.08
N PHE A 89 -3.67 3.76 34.30
CA PHE A 89 -3.18 2.39 34.54
C PHE A 89 -4.20 1.30 34.17
N ALA A 90 -5.49 1.62 34.27
CA ALA A 90 -6.58 0.70 33.97
C ALA A 90 -6.72 0.39 32.47
N GLU A 91 -6.10 1.19 31.60
CA GLU A 91 -6.05 0.92 30.16
C GLU A 91 -5.25 -0.36 29.89
N ALA A 92 -5.85 -1.26 29.11
CA ALA A 92 -5.27 -2.57 28.79
C ALA A 92 -4.55 -2.61 27.43
N ALA A 93 -4.88 -1.67 26.53
CA ALA A 93 -4.25 -1.58 25.22
C ALA A 93 -2.75 -1.29 25.39
N GLY A 94 -1.90 -2.07 24.69
CA GLY A 94 -0.44 -1.96 24.74
C GLY A 94 0.24 -2.43 26.03
N LYS A 95 -0.52 -2.72 27.10
CA LYS A 95 0.05 -3.12 28.40
C LYS A 95 0.72 -4.49 28.31
N ILE A 96 1.96 -4.60 28.79
CA ILE A 96 2.69 -5.87 28.80
C ILE A 96 2.16 -6.77 29.94
N PRO A 97 1.60 -7.97 29.64
CA PRO A 97 1.13 -8.88 30.67
C PRO A 97 2.28 -9.43 31.54
N GLY A 98 2.13 -9.38 32.86
CA GLY A 98 3.12 -9.91 33.80
C GLY A 98 4.41 -9.08 33.94
N ALA A 99 4.45 -7.87 33.37
CA ALA A 99 5.57 -6.95 33.54
C ALA A 99 5.68 -6.42 34.99
N LYS A 100 6.86 -5.92 35.34
CA LYS A 100 7.04 -5.07 36.53
C LYS A 100 6.37 -3.73 36.29
N ASN A 101 5.58 -3.26 37.26
CA ASN A 101 4.93 -1.96 37.17
C ASN A 101 5.71 -0.94 37.98
N ILE A 102 6.03 0.21 37.36
CA ILE A 102 6.80 1.29 37.97
C ILE A 102 6.08 2.61 37.66
N ALA A 103 6.02 3.52 38.63
CA ALA A 103 5.46 4.86 38.49
C ALA A 103 6.53 5.91 38.82
N TYR A 104 6.66 6.92 37.96
CA TYR A 104 7.49 8.08 38.22
C TYR A 104 6.60 9.32 38.30
N PHE A 105 6.62 9.98 39.45
CA PHE A 105 5.96 11.26 39.67
C PHE A 105 7.02 12.36 39.72
N LEU A 106 7.07 13.22 38.70
CA LEU A 106 8.07 14.28 38.59
C LEU A 106 7.40 15.62 38.79
N SER A 107 7.93 16.45 39.72
CA SER A 107 7.46 17.82 39.92
C SER A 107 8.63 18.76 40.23
N ASP A 108 8.51 20.01 39.76
CA ASP A 108 9.54 21.04 39.92
C ASP A 108 9.22 22.06 41.04
N GLY A 109 8.05 21.92 41.69
CA GLY A 109 7.55 22.87 42.67
C GLY A 109 6.58 22.23 43.67
N SER A 110 6.22 22.99 44.72
CA SER A 110 5.21 22.57 45.70
C SER A 110 3.79 22.60 45.12
N PRO A 111 2.87 21.76 45.62
CA PRO A 111 1.45 21.83 45.25
C PRO A 111 0.88 23.21 45.59
N THR A 112 0.20 23.83 44.62
CA THR A 112 -0.40 25.18 44.74
C THR A 112 -1.93 25.16 44.60
N SER A 113 -2.49 23.99 44.30
CA SER A 113 -3.92 23.72 44.18
C SER A 113 -4.18 22.25 44.51
N GLY A 114 -5.42 21.90 44.87
CA GLY A 114 -5.80 20.51 45.10
C GLY A 114 -7.32 20.32 45.19
N ASN A 115 -7.75 19.07 45.32
CA ASN A 115 -9.16 18.66 45.27
C ASN A 115 -9.69 18.28 46.65
N GLY A 116 -9.78 19.27 47.54
CA GLY A 116 -10.22 19.10 48.92
C GLY A 116 -9.16 19.55 49.92
N SER A 117 -7.90 19.24 49.63
CA SER A 117 -6.71 19.70 50.34
C SER A 117 -5.68 20.33 49.37
N ILE A 118 -4.56 20.86 49.87
CA ILE A 118 -3.40 21.19 49.02
C ILE A 118 -2.32 20.17 49.40
N GLY A 119 -1.71 19.53 48.39
CA GLY A 119 -0.81 18.42 48.60
C GLY A 119 -1.58 17.12 48.78
N ILE A 120 -0.95 16.10 49.36
CA ILE A 120 -1.56 14.79 49.59
C ILE A 120 -1.84 14.63 51.09
N ASP A 121 -3.09 14.47 51.46
CA ASP A 121 -3.49 14.22 52.84
C ASP A 121 -3.36 12.72 53.23
N PRO A 122 -3.45 12.36 54.52
CA PRO A 122 -3.28 10.98 54.95
C PRO A 122 -4.31 9.97 54.38
N ALA A 123 -5.51 10.41 54.01
CA ALA A 123 -6.52 9.54 53.40
C ALA A 123 -6.24 9.33 51.91
N GLU A 124 -5.79 10.36 51.22
CA GLU A 124 -5.33 10.32 49.83
C GLU A 124 -4.08 9.43 49.70
N GLN A 125 -3.09 9.60 50.59
CA GLN A 125 -1.92 8.73 50.69
C GLN A 125 -2.32 7.26 50.85
N ALA A 126 -3.16 6.94 51.84
CA ALA A 126 -3.60 5.57 52.06
C ALA A 126 -4.36 4.98 50.86
N ALA A 127 -5.11 5.80 50.10
CA ALA A 127 -5.78 5.35 48.89
C ALA A 127 -4.78 5.05 47.76
N TRP A 128 -3.77 5.91 47.60
CA TRP A 128 -2.68 5.74 46.64
C TRP A 128 -1.85 4.48 46.91
N GLU A 129 -1.39 4.28 48.15
CA GLU A 129 -0.62 3.09 48.55
C GLU A 129 -1.39 1.78 48.36
N ASN A 130 -2.69 1.79 48.66
CA ASN A 130 -3.56 0.63 48.39
C ASN A 130 -3.64 0.33 46.89
N PHE A 131 -3.75 1.37 46.05
CA PHE A 131 -3.74 1.20 44.60
C PHE A 131 -2.39 0.63 44.13
N LEU A 132 -1.27 1.15 44.61
CA LEU A 132 0.07 0.68 44.28
C LEU A 132 0.26 -0.79 44.68
N THR A 133 -0.14 -1.16 45.90
CA THR A 133 -0.03 -2.52 46.44
C THR A 133 -0.86 -3.51 45.63
N ASN A 134 -2.12 -3.17 45.34
CA ASN A 134 -3.01 -4.04 44.59
C ASN A 134 -2.54 -4.32 43.16
N ASN A 135 -1.69 -3.44 42.62
CA ASN A 135 -1.18 -3.52 41.25
C ASN A 135 0.33 -3.80 41.19
N ALA A 136 0.99 -4.07 42.33
CA ALA A 136 2.43 -4.29 42.44
C ALA A 136 3.25 -3.21 41.71
N ILE A 137 2.98 -1.94 42.04
CA ILE A 137 3.63 -0.76 41.44
C ILE A 137 4.67 -0.21 42.39
N ASP A 138 5.92 -0.10 41.94
CA ASP A 138 6.97 0.67 42.61
C ASP A 138 6.86 2.16 42.23
N SER A 139 6.57 3.04 43.19
CA SER A 139 6.29 4.46 42.95
C SER A 139 7.45 5.32 43.44
N HIS A 140 8.11 6.01 42.51
CA HIS A 140 9.13 7.01 42.78
C HIS A 140 8.56 8.42 42.64
N ALA A 141 8.64 9.22 43.70
CA ALA A 141 8.37 10.65 43.65
C ALA A 141 9.68 11.43 43.58
N VAL A 142 9.83 12.29 42.57
CA VAL A 142 11.10 12.95 42.24
C VAL A 142 10.90 14.45 42.17
N GLY A 143 11.59 15.17 43.05
CA GLY A 143 11.60 16.62 43.09
C GLY A 143 12.79 17.19 42.33
N PHE A 144 12.56 18.16 41.44
CA PHE A 144 13.60 18.94 40.77
C PHE A 144 13.24 20.44 40.81
N GLY A 145 14.06 21.34 40.26
CA GLY A 145 13.68 22.76 40.09
C GLY A 145 13.36 23.57 41.37
N GLY A 146 13.56 23.01 42.57
CA GLY A 146 13.18 23.61 43.86
C GLY A 146 11.93 23.02 44.52
N ALA A 147 11.43 21.87 44.05
CA ALA A 147 10.31 21.14 44.65
C ALA A 147 10.52 20.80 46.13
N SER A 148 9.41 20.72 46.89
CA SER A 148 9.42 20.29 48.29
C SER A 148 9.35 18.78 48.40
N THR A 149 10.44 18.15 48.84
CA THR A 149 10.48 16.69 49.05
C THR A 149 9.46 16.22 50.08
N THR A 150 9.20 16.99 51.13
CA THR A 150 8.16 16.69 52.15
C THR A 150 6.77 16.52 51.54
N GLU A 151 6.45 17.26 50.47
CA GLU A 151 5.14 17.17 49.80
C GLU A 151 5.08 15.98 48.82
N LEU A 152 6.24 15.43 48.45
CA LEU A 152 6.40 14.27 47.57
C LEU A 152 6.47 12.94 48.33
N GLU A 153 6.90 12.96 49.60
CA GLU A 153 6.98 11.76 50.47
C GLU A 153 5.70 10.90 50.42
N PRO A 154 4.47 11.45 50.52
CA PRO A 154 3.24 10.63 50.49
C PRO A 154 2.97 9.88 49.17
N ILE A 155 3.74 10.17 48.12
CA ILE A 155 3.59 9.58 46.79
C ILE A 155 4.62 8.46 46.55
N ALA A 156 5.74 8.48 47.27
CA ALA A 156 6.84 7.54 47.13
C ALA A 156 6.58 6.28 47.98
N TYR A 157 6.31 5.15 47.32
CA TYR A 157 5.92 3.92 48.00
C TYR A 157 6.18 2.70 47.12
N ASN A 158 6.76 1.65 47.70
CA ASN A 158 6.99 0.40 46.99
C ASN A 158 5.80 -0.55 47.21
N GLY A 159 4.85 -0.55 46.26
CA GLY A 159 3.70 -1.46 46.28
C GLY A 159 4.02 -2.93 46.04
N ILE A 160 5.25 -3.29 45.71
CA ILE A 160 5.66 -4.69 45.49
C ILE A 160 5.88 -5.39 46.84
N ASP A 161 6.51 -4.72 47.79
CA ASP A 161 6.80 -5.27 49.13
C ASP A 161 6.04 -4.56 50.27
N GLY A 162 5.30 -3.48 49.93
CA GLY A 162 4.45 -2.74 50.85
C GLY A 162 5.22 -1.81 51.78
N THR A 163 6.34 -1.25 51.33
CA THR A 163 7.24 -0.42 52.14
C THR A 163 7.25 1.05 51.74
N GLU A 164 7.32 1.92 52.76
CA GLU A 164 7.51 3.36 52.58
C GLU A 164 8.92 3.66 52.07
N CYS A 165 9.00 4.56 51.10
CA CYS A 165 10.25 4.93 50.45
C CYS A 165 10.41 6.46 50.45
N PRO A 166 11.62 6.99 50.64
CA PRO A 166 11.82 8.44 50.63
C PRO A 166 11.62 9.02 49.22
N ALA A 167 11.18 10.28 49.16
CA ALA A 167 11.16 11.02 47.91
C ALA A 167 12.60 11.26 47.41
N LEU A 168 12.79 11.17 46.09
CA LEU A 168 14.09 11.38 45.45
C LEU A 168 14.32 12.88 45.22
N ASP A 169 15.42 13.40 45.77
CA ASP A 169 15.76 14.82 45.71
C ASP A 169 16.79 15.13 44.61
N ALA A 170 16.35 15.74 43.52
CA ALA A 170 17.20 16.34 42.50
C ALA A 170 17.30 17.88 42.60
N THR A 171 16.88 18.47 43.72
CA THR A 171 16.88 19.94 43.95
C THR A 171 18.17 20.45 44.61
N THR A 172 18.89 19.58 45.32
CA THR A 172 20.11 19.94 46.05
C THR A 172 21.23 20.37 45.11
N ALA A 173 22.02 21.38 45.50
CA ALA A 173 23.13 21.90 44.70
C ALA A 173 24.14 20.78 44.34
N GLY A 174 24.29 20.51 43.03
CA GLY A 174 25.13 19.43 42.50
C GLY A 174 24.40 18.12 42.21
N ALA A 175 23.11 17.99 42.58
CA ALA A 175 22.26 16.91 42.11
C ALA A 175 21.90 17.09 40.63
N ASN A 176 21.78 15.99 39.91
CA ASN A 176 21.44 15.96 38.49
C ASN A 176 20.21 15.04 38.33
N LEU A 177 19.11 15.59 37.82
CA LEU A 177 17.86 14.85 37.62
C LEU A 177 18.06 13.58 36.78
N THR A 178 18.89 13.65 35.73
CA THR A 178 19.22 12.49 34.89
C THR A 178 19.86 11.37 35.71
N GLN A 179 20.82 11.70 36.58
CA GLN A 179 21.47 10.68 37.41
C GLN A 179 20.49 10.05 38.39
N VAL A 180 19.68 10.87 39.06
CA VAL A 180 18.67 10.41 40.03
C VAL A 180 17.71 9.42 39.39
N LEU A 181 17.21 9.72 38.18
CA LEU A 181 16.33 8.78 37.47
C LEU A 181 17.08 7.52 37.02
N LEU A 182 18.30 7.64 36.51
CA LEU A 182 19.09 6.48 36.07
C LEU A 182 19.41 5.51 37.22
N ASP A 183 19.65 6.02 38.42
CA ASP A 183 19.93 5.20 39.61
C ASP A 183 18.74 4.31 40.01
N THR A 184 17.50 4.73 39.69
CA THR A 184 16.29 3.90 39.94
C THR A 184 16.13 2.73 38.97
N VAL A 185 16.73 2.81 37.78
CA VAL A 185 16.66 1.75 36.76
C VAL A 185 17.66 0.64 37.07
N ALA A 186 18.76 0.98 37.75
CA ALA A 186 19.89 0.11 37.94
C ALA A 186 19.66 -0.89 39.09
N GLN A 187 19.88 -2.18 38.83
CA GLN A 187 19.75 -3.23 39.85
C GLN A 187 21.12 -3.61 40.42
N THR A 188 21.25 -3.57 41.75
CA THR A 188 22.46 -4.02 42.43
C THR A 188 22.53 -5.55 42.48
N VAL A 189 23.70 -6.10 42.14
CA VAL A 189 24.00 -7.53 42.17
C VAL A 189 24.92 -7.81 43.36
N PRO A 190 24.49 -8.57 44.38
CA PRO A 190 25.36 -8.97 45.48
C PRO A 190 26.32 -10.09 45.06
N GLY A 191 27.48 -10.16 45.71
CA GLY A 191 28.44 -11.23 45.52
C GLY A 191 29.51 -11.24 46.61
N ASN A 192 30.53 -12.09 46.43
CA ASN A 192 31.69 -12.13 47.29
C ASN A 192 32.97 -12.30 46.45
N LEU A 193 34.03 -11.59 46.79
CA LEU A 193 35.30 -11.55 46.03
C LEU A 193 35.90 -12.94 45.78
N PHE A 194 35.74 -13.86 46.72
CA PHE A 194 36.24 -15.25 46.65
C PHE A 194 35.13 -16.28 46.40
N GLY A 195 33.93 -15.81 46.03
CA GLY A 195 32.79 -16.63 45.66
C GLY A 195 32.14 -17.31 46.87
N SER A 196 32.60 -18.51 47.20
CA SER A 196 32.10 -19.30 48.34
C SER A 196 33.26 -19.80 49.22
N LEU A 197 32.98 -20.05 50.50
CA LEU A 197 33.95 -20.64 51.44
C LEU A 197 34.52 -21.99 50.98
N ALA A 198 33.84 -22.71 50.08
CA ALA A 198 34.32 -23.96 49.50
C ALA A 198 35.35 -23.76 48.37
N THR A 199 35.41 -22.57 47.79
CA THR A 199 36.28 -22.18 46.65
C THR A 199 37.35 -21.16 47.03
N GLY A 200 37.22 -20.48 48.17
CA GLY A 200 38.17 -19.49 48.68
C GLY A 200 37.64 -18.78 49.94
N GLY A 201 38.49 -18.03 50.63
CA GLY A 201 38.12 -17.30 51.85
C GLY A 201 39.32 -17.12 52.79
N PHE A 202 39.05 -16.67 54.01
CA PHE A 202 40.08 -16.37 55.02
C PHE A 202 40.65 -17.60 55.76
N GLY A 203 40.46 -18.82 55.25
CA GLY A 203 41.00 -20.02 55.90
C GLY A 203 40.23 -20.45 57.17
N ALA A 204 40.87 -21.28 58.00
CA ALA A 204 40.25 -21.91 59.17
C ALA A 204 40.41 -21.09 60.46
N ASP A 205 41.23 -20.03 60.43
CA ASP A 205 41.72 -19.31 61.61
C ASP A 205 40.79 -18.16 62.04
N GLY A 206 39.62 -18.05 61.40
CA GLY A 206 38.56 -17.10 61.77
C GLY A 206 38.35 -16.04 60.70
N ALA A 207 37.81 -14.88 61.11
CA ALA A 207 37.59 -13.77 60.20
C ALA A 207 38.93 -13.11 59.84
N GLY A 208 39.22 -13.02 58.54
CA GLY A 208 40.34 -12.24 58.01
C GLY A 208 39.88 -10.88 57.48
N ILE A 209 40.71 -10.26 56.64
CA ILE A 209 40.46 -8.97 56.00
C ILE A 209 40.92 -8.96 54.54
N VAL A 210 40.24 -8.17 53.71
CA VAL A 210 40.73 -7.75 52.40
C VAL A 210 41.76 -6.64 52.64
N THR A 211 43.04 -6.93 52.41
CA THR A 211 44.13 -5.97 52.64
C THR A 211 44.29 -4.99 51.48
N SER A 212 43.92 -5.39 50.26
CA SER A 212 43.88 -4.47 49.13
C SER A 212 42.90 -4.87 48.04
N LEU A 213 42.40 -3.87 47.30
CA LEU A 213 41.55 -4.01 46.12
C LEU A 213 42.10 -3.13 44.99
N THR A 214 42.31 -3.68 43.79
CA THR A 214 42.71 -2.91 42.62
C THR A 214 41.57 -2.88 41.60
N VAL A 215 41.05 -1.68 41.33
CA VAL A 215 39.96 -1.42 40.37
C VAL A 215 40.40 -0.31 39.42
N GLY A 216 40.24 -0.51 38.11
CA GLY A 216 40.61 0.51 37.11
C GLY A 216 42.09 0.94 37.15
N GLY A 217 42.98 0.07 37.64
CA GLY A 217 44.41 0.36 37.82
C GLY A 217 44.78 1.12 39.11
N VAL A 218 43.79 1.50 39.92
CA VAL A 218 44.00 2.15 41.23
C VAL A 218 43.93 1.08 42.32
N THR A 219 44.94 1.05 43.21
CA THR A 219 45.00 0.08 44.32
C THR A 219 44.65 0.75 45.63
N TYR A 220 43.59 0.27 46.26
CA TYR A 220 43.07 0.68 47.55
C TYR A 220 43.54 -0.31 48.62
N ALA A 221 44.39 0.13 49.54
CA ALA A 221 44.88 -0.62 50.67
C ALA A 221 44.07 -0.29 51.93
N TYR A 222 43.59 -1.34 52.62
CA TYR A 222 42.86 -1.22 53.88
C TYR A 222 43.82 -1.46 55.07
N ASP A 223 43.85 -0.51 56.00
CA ASP A 223 44.54 -0.62 57.29
C ASP A 223 43.50 -0.86 58.38
N SER A 224 43.41 -2.12 58.84
CA SER A 224 42.47 -2.54 59.89
C SER A 224 42.78 -1.96 61.26
N ASN A 225 44.01 -1.47 61.51
CA ASN A 225 44.36 -0.87 62.81
C ASN A 225 43.76 0.51 62.99
N ASN A 226 43.70 1.26 61.88
CA ASN A 226 43.17 2.61 61.85
C ASN A 226 41.74 2.66 61.27
N ASP A 227 41.24 1.53 60.78
CA ASP A 227 39.97 1.39 60.03
C ASP A 227 39.88 2.43 58.90
N THR A 228 40.87 2.41 58.02
CA THR A 228 40.98 3.37 56.91
C THR A 228 41.38 2.70 55.60
N ILE A 229 40.93 3.26 54.49
CA ILE A 229 41.27 2.81 53.14
C ILE A 229 42.04 3.93 52.43
N THR A 230 43.19 3.60 51.83
CA THR A 230 44.10 4.53 51.14
C THR A 230 44.36 4.05 49.72
N GLY A 231 44.49 4.93 48.73
CA GLY A 231 44.78 4.49 47.35
C GLY A 231 44.13 5.31 46.23
N GLY A 232 43.13 6.13 46.56
CA GLY A 232 42.56 7.14 45.67
C GLY A 232 43.14 8.54 45.90
N SER A 233 42.37 9.57 45.56
CA SER A 233 42.75 10.97 45.81
C SER A 233 42.66 11.40 47.28
N SER A 234 42.08 10.56 48.15
CA SER A 234 41.87 10.82 49.58
C SER A 234 41.86 9.52 50.39
N THR A 235 42.05 9.63 51.72
CA THR A 235 41.86 8.54 52.69
C THR A 235 40.39 8.44 53.08
N LEU A 236 39.82 7.25 53.01
CA LEU A 236 38.45 6.96 53.46
C LEU A 236 38.48 6.41 54.88
N ASN A 237 37.60 6.89 55.77
CA ASN A 237 37.38 6.28 57.07
C ASN A 237 36.36 5.14 56.95
N GLY A 238 36.61 4.02 57.63
CA GLY A 238 35.80 2.81 57.60
C GLY A 238 36.36 1.73 56.67
N HIS A 239 35.61 0.63 56.58
CA HIS A 239 35.94 -0.58 55.83
C HIS A 239 35.04 -0.82 54.61
N GLN A 240 34.19 0.13 54.24
CA GLN A 240 33.39 0.06 53.01
C GLN A 240 34.08 0.86 51.90
N LEU A 241 34.52 0.18 50.84
CA LEU A 241 35.07 0.82 49.66
C LEU A 241 34.00 0.90 48.58
N THR A 242 33.61 2.10 48.15
CA THR A 242 32.75 2.30 46.96
C THR A 242 33.57 3.00 45.88
N VAL A 243 33.64 2.39 44.70
CA VAL A 243 34.43 2.88 43.56
C VAL A 243 33.64 2.79 42.27
N THR A 244 33.79 3.80 41.42
CA THR A 244 33.36 3.74 40.03
C THR A 244 34.41 2.99 39.22
N THR A 245 33.98 2.00 38.46
CA THR A 245 34.84 1.17 37.63
C THR A 245 35.17 1.89 36.32
N SER A 246 36.11 1.37 35.55
CA SER A 246 36.46 1.96 34.24
C SER A 246 35.31 1.94 33.24
N GLN A 247 34.30 1.08 33.46
CA GLN A 247 33.13 0.93 32.60
C GLN A 247 31.90 1.68 33.12
N GLY A 248 32.07 2.53 34.14
CA GLY A 248 31.01 3.36 34.72
C GLY A 248 30.15 2.66 35.78
N GLY A 249 30.35 1.36 36.03
CA GLY A 249 29.68 0.65 37.10
C GLY A 249 30.14 1.08 38.49
N ILE A 250 29.33 0.85 39.52
CA ILE A 250 29.68 1.13 40.92
C ILE A 250 29.89 -0.19 41.65
N LEU A 251 31.10 -0.41 42.15
CA LEU A 251 31.45 -1.56 42.98
C LEU A 251 31.59 -1.10 44.43
N SER A 252 30.81 -1.69 45.34
CA SER A 252 30.92 -1.45 46.77
C SER A 252 31.33 -2.73 47.51
N VAL A 253 32.49 -2.72 48.18
CA VAL A 253 33.11 -3.89 48.83
C VAL A 253 33.30 -3.64 50.32
N ASN A 254 32.86 -4.59 51.15
CA ASN A 254 33.20 -4.63 52.56
C ASN A 254 34.58 -5.30 52.75
N MET A 255 35.56 -4.52 53.20
CA MET A 255 36.94 -4.97 53.34
C MET A 255 37.17 -5.93 54.52
N LEU A 256 36.19 -6.15 55.40
CA LEU A 256 36.26 -7.18 56.45
C LEU A 256 35.75 -8.54 55.96
N THR A 257 34.72 -8.54 55.10
CA THR A 257 34.04 -9.79 54.71
C THR A 257 34.32 -10.23 53.28
N GLY A 258 34.78 -9.31 52.42
CA GLY A 258 34.91 -9.54 50.98
C GLY A 258 33.56 -9.61 50.25
N GLU A 259 32.45 -9.35 50.93
CA GLU A 259 31.14 -9.19 50.30
C GLU A 259 31.12 -7.90 49.47
N TYR A 260 30.49 -7.95 48.31
CA TYR A 260 30.33 -6.79 47.45
C TYR A 260 28.92 -6.67 46.90
N THR A 261 28.58 -5.46 46.49
CA THR A 261 27.48 -5.18 45.56
C THR A 261 28.04 -4.51 44.32
N TYR A 262 27.49 -4.86 43.17
CA TYR A 262 27.86 -4.26 41.89
C TYR A 262 26.63 -3.69 41.20
N LEU A 263 26.73 -2.44 40.78
CA LEU A 263 25.72 -1.74 39.99
C LEU A 263 26.31 -1.46 38.60
N ALA A 264 25.78 -2.10 37.57
CA ALA A 264 26.21 -1.81 36.20
C ALA A 264 25.71 -0.43 35.75
N ASP A 265 26.46 0.24 34.88
CA ASP A 265 26.01 1.49 34.25
C ASP A 265 24.66 1.27 33.53
N PRO A 266 23.57 1.97 33.89
CA PRO A 266 22.25 1.75 33.27
C PRO A 266 22.24 2.04 31.76
N THR A 267 23.26 2.70 31.22
CA THR A 267 23.37 3.09 29.81
C THR A 267 24.24 2.16 28.96
N PHE A 268 24.91 1.15 29.53
CA PHE A 268 25.80 0.28 28.73
C PHE A 268 25.01 -0.53 27.68
N THR A 269 25.57 -0.64 26.47
CA THR A 269 24.94 -1.33 25.33
C THR A 269 25.73 -2.54 24.80
N ILE A 270 27.00 -2.67 25.19
CA ILE A 270 27.90 -3.76 24.76
C ILE A 270 28.34 -4.52 26.00
N SER A 271 28.38 -5.86 25.92
CA SER A 271 28.88 -6.69 27.03
C SER A 271 30.36 -6.45 27.27
N TYR A 272 30.79 -6.45 28.53
CA TYR A 272 32.18 -6.22 28.91
C TYR A 272 32.56 -7.02 30.15
N ASN A 273 33.87 -7.10 30.37
CA ASN A 273 34.44 -7.70 31.57
C ASN A 273 34.99 -6.61 32.47
N GLU A 274 34.68 -6.67 33.76
CA GLU A 274 35.41 -5.92 34.77
C GLU A 274 36.31 -6.86 35.57
N ILE A 275 37.56 -6.46 35.73
CA ILE A 275 38.57 -7.25 36.44
C ILE A 275 38.98 -6.49 37.69
N VAL A 276 38.83 -7.15 38.83
CA VAL A 276 39.13 -6.62 40.15
C VAL A 276 40.16 -7.54 40.79
N ALA A 277 41.37 -7.05 41.05
CA ALA A 277 42.36 -7.81 41.81
C ALA A 277 42.17 -7.53 43.31
N TYR A 278 42.39 -8.53 44.15
CA TYR A 278 42.30 -8.37 45.60
C TYR A 278 43.40 -9.16 46.31
N ALA A 279 43.75 -8.72 47.51
CA ALA A 279 44.59 -9.46 48.45
C ALA A 279 43.84 -9.63 49.77
N LEU A 280 44.01 -10.81 50.38
CA LEU A 280 43.41 -11.19 51.64
C LEU A 280 44.52 -11.49 52.65
N GLN A 281 44.19 -11.32 53.93
CA GLN A 281 44.99 -11.81 55.05
C GLN A 281 44.06 -12.44 56.09
N ASP A 282 44.43 -13.57 56.66
CA ASP A 282 43.67 -14.19 57.75
C ASP A 282 44.10 -13.68 59.14
N ALA A 283 43.62 -14.35 60.20
CA ALA A 283 43.80 -13.90 61.57
C ALA A 283 45.22 -14.13 62.13
N ASP A 284 45.99 -15.10 61.60
CA ASP A 284 47.36 -15.37 62.04
C ASP A 284 48.43 -14.77 61.11
N GLY A 285 48.00 -14.25 59.96
CA GLY A 285 48.75 -13.33 59.11
C GLY A 285 49.11 -13.89 57.74
N ASP A 286 48.64 -15.09 57.39
CA ASP A 286 48.84 -15.66 56.06
C ASP A 286 48.10 -14.83 55.00
N ALA A 287 48.80 -14.56 53.90
CA ALA A 287 48.33 -13.65 52.85
C ALA A 287 48.22 -14.37 51.50
N THR A 288 47.18 -14.04 50.76
CA THR A 288 46.96 -14.54 49.39
C THR A 288 46.35 -13.46 48.51
N SER A 289 46.32 -13.67 47.20
CA SER A 289 45.69 -12.78 46.25
C SER A 289 44.87 -13.52 45.21
N GLY A 290 43.91 -12.83 44.63
CA GLY A 290 43.00 -13.35 43.63
C GLY A 290 42.49 -12.27 42.69
N THR A 291 41.70 -12.71 41.72
CA THR A 291 41.05 -11.83 40.75
C THR A 291 39.59 -12.21 40.61
N LEU A 292 38.71 -11.24 40.80
CA LEU A 292 37.29 -11.32 40.43
C LEU A 292 37.14 -10.81 38.99
N THR A 293 36.45 -11.58 38.14
CA THR A 293 36.04 -11.13 36.80
C THR A 293 34.52 -11.08 36.76
N LEU A 294 33.96 -9.88 36.64
CA LEU A 294 32.53 -9.65 36.42
C LEU A 294 32.28 -9.65 34.91
N ASN A 295 31.54 -10.66 34.41
CA ASN A 295 31.11 -10.69 33.01
C ASN A 295 29.74 -9.98 32.95
N VAL A 296 29.76 -8.71 32.55
CA VAL A 296 28.57 -7.85 32.53
C VAL A 296 27.98 -7.89 31.13
N ALA A 297 26.74 -8.35 31.03
CA ALA A 297 25.99 -8.45 29.79
C ALA A 297 24.53 -8.10 30.04
N ARG A 298 23.82 -7.61 29.00
CA ARG A 298 22.35 -7.57 28.99
C ARG A 298 21.83 -8.77 28.23
N ASP A 299 20.66 -9.25 28.62
CA ASP A 299 19.91 -10.15 27.77
C ASP A 299 19.52 -9.43 26.48
N VAL A 300 19.77 -10.09 25.36
CA VAL A 300 19.44 -9.52 24.04
C VAL A 300 17.94 -9.70 23.82
N LYS A 301 17.25 -8.61 23.47
CA LYS A 301 15.86 -8.69 23.03
C LYS A 301 15.75 -9.71 21.89
N PRO A 302 14.79 -10.63 21.92
CA PRO A 302 14.59 -11.55 20.81
C PRO A 302 14.32 -10.77 19.52
N VAL A 303 15.03 -11.14 18.46
CA VAL A 303 14.84 -10.61 17.10
C VAL A 303 14.26 -11.73 16.25
N PRO A 304 13.16 -11.50 15.51
CA PRO A 304 12.60 -12.50 14.62
C PRO A 304 13.47 -12.64 13.37
N THR A 305 13.43 -13.82 12.75
CA THR A 305 13.94 -14.00 11.39
C THR A 305 12.73 -14.09 10.47
N LEU A 306 12.57 -13.09 9.60
CA LEU A 306 11.47 -12.98 8.65
C LEU A 306 11.97 -13.20 7.22
N LEU A 307 11.26 -13.98 6.42
CA LEU A 307 11.60 -14.32 5.04
C LEU A 307 10.52 -13.87 4.06
N ASP A 308 10.97 -13.44 2.87
CA ASP A 308 10.07 -13.03 1.81
C ASP A 308 9.33 -14.25 1.24
N ASN A 309 8.02 -14.12 1.15
CA ASN A 309 7.09 -15.11 0.63
C ASN A 309 6.66 -14.77 -0.80
N THR A 310 6.26 -15.79 -1.57
CA THR A 310 5.76 -15.62 -2.94
C THR A 310 4.51 -16.45 -3.19
N ALA A 311 3.61 -15.94 -4.03
CA ALA A 311 2.45 -16.66 -4.55
C ALA A 311 2.15 -16.25 -5.99
N ASP A 312 1.38 -17.07 -6.69
CA ASP A 312 0.96 -16.83 -8.08
C ASP A 312 -0.57 -16.92 -8.19
N VAL A 313 -1.15 -16.00 -8.96
CA VAL A 313 -2.56 -16.03 -9.39
C VAL A 313 -2.67 -15.70 -10.87
N TYR A 314 -3.76 -16.15 -11.51
CA TYR A 314 -3.90 -16.09 -12.96
C TYR A 314 -5.23 -15.44 -13.37
N GLU A 315 -5.18 -14.42 -14.21
CA GLU A 315 -6.39 -13.79 -14.77
C GLU A 315 -7.20 -14.76 -15.64
N ALA A 316 -6.53 -15.72 -16.27
CA ALA A 316 -7.18 -16.76 -17.06
C ALA A 316 -8.20 -17.58 -16.24
N ALA A 317 -7.99 -17.70 -14.91
CA ALA A 317 -8.87 -18.42 -14.00
C ALA A 317 -10.09 -17.61 -13.55
N MET A 318 -10.11 -16.31 -13.81
CA MET A 318 -11.27 -15.47 -13.49
C MET A 318 -12.48 -15.87 -14.35
N SER A 319 -13.69 -15.51 -13.90
CA SER A 319 -14.96 -15.88 -14.56
C SER A 319 -15.07 -15.49 -16.05
N THR A 320 -14.32 -14.48 -16.50
CA THR A 320 -14.29 -14.00 -17.89
C THR A 320 -13.00 -14.39 -18.62
N GLY A 321 -12.09 -15.12 -17.96
CA GLY A 321 -10.80 -15.49 -18.53
C GLY A 321 -10.89 -16.65 -19.51
N THR A 322 -9.75 -17.01 -20.10
CA THR A 322 -9.64 -18.13 -21.06
C THR A 322 -9.75 -19.53 -20.41
N ASN A 323 -9.65 -19.63 -19.09
CA ASN A 323 -9.76 -20.88 -18.32
C ASN A 323 -10.59 -20.72 -17.01
N PRO A 324 -11.88 -20.33 -17.10
CA PRO A 324 -12.70 -19.94 -15.94
C PRO A 324 -13.10 -21.11 -15.02
N ASP A 325 -12.78 -22.36 -15.39
CA ASP A 325 -13.01 -23.55 -14.57
C ASP A 325 -11.84 -23.82 -13.59
N SER A 326 -10.73 -23.11 -13.75
CA SER A 326 -9.60 -23.13 -12.80
C SER A 326 -9.96 -22.41 -11.51
N THR A 327 -9.21 -22.67 -10.43
CA THR A 327 -9.31 -21.96 -9.14
C THR A 327 -8.05 -21.13 -8.85
N ALA A 328 -7.26 -20.86 -9.88
CA ALA A 328 -5.95 -20.21 -9.77
C ALA A 328 -6.04 -18.67 -9.66
N GLU A 329 -7.24 -18.12 -9.57
CA GLU A 329 -7.53 -16.74 -9.14
C GLU A 329 -7.43 -16.58 -7.61
N VAL A 330 -7.27 -17.69 -6.88
CA VAL A 330 -7.05 -17.72 -5.43
C VAL A 330 -5.71 -18.37 -5.10
N ALA A 331 -4.91 -17.70 -4.26
CA ALA A 331 -3.70 -18.27 -3.67
C ALA A 331 -3.85 -18.38 -2.14
N THR A 332 -3.39 -19.49 -1.57
CA THR A 332 -3.38 -19.71 -0.12
C THR A 332 -2.00 -20.16 0.33
N GLY A 333 -1.63 -19.81 1.56
CA GLY A 333 -0.35 -20.18 2.15
C GLY A 333 -0.25 -19.68 3.58
N ASN A 334 0.97 -19.59 4.10
CA ASN A 334 1.22 -19.05 5.44
C ASN A 334 2.50 -18.21 5.42
N ILE A 335 2.37 -16.91 5.71
CA ILE A 335 3.48 -15.95 5.64
C ILE A 335 4.51 -16.09 6.76
N LEU A 336 4.20 -16.88 7.80
CA LEU A 336 5.06 -17.06 8.98
C LEU A 336 5.61 -18.49 9.08
N SER A 337 5.32 -19.36 8.12
CA SER A 337 5.60 -20.81 8.23
C SER A 337 7.08 -21.16 8.14
N ASP A 338 7.87 -20.32 7.49
CA ASP A 338 9.32 -20.40 7.36
C ASP A 338 10.06 -19.38 8.25
N ASP A 339 9.31 -18.60 9.02
CA ASP A 339 9.83 -17.60 9.94
C ASP A 339 10.16 -18.19 11.31
N THR A 340 11.07 -17.53 12.03
CA THR A 340 11.28 -17.76 13.46
C THR A 340 10.77 -16.57 14.24
N ILE A 341 9.68 -16.76 14.98
CA ILE A 341 9.05 -15.74 15.81
C ILE A 341 9.23 -16.11 17.29
N PRO A 342 10.14 -15.44 18.01
CA PRO A 342 10.31 -15.68 19.44
C PRO A 342 9.08 -15.29 20.26
N ALA A 343 8.98 -15.82 21.47
CA ALA A 343 7.92 -15.48 22.41
C ALA A 343 7.90 -13.97 22.69
N GLY A 344 6.70 -13.37 22.69
CA GLY A 344 6.50 -11.93 22.87
C GLY A 344 6.40 -11.14 21.56
N LEU A 345 6.66 -11.76 20.41
CA LEU A 345 6.44 -11.14 19.10
C LEU A 345 5.17 -11.68 18.45
N SER A 346 4.48 -10.84 17.68
CA SER A 346 3.30 -11.23 16.92
C SER A 346 3.17 -10.43 15.64
N LEU A 347 2.62 -11.04 14.59
CA LEU A 347 2.22 -10.33 13.37
C LEU A 347 1.25 -9.23 13.78
N SER A 348 1.57 -7.96 13.54
CA SER A 348 0.77 -6.82 13.99
C SER A 348 0.01 -6.16 12.85
N ASN A 349 0.55 -6.21 11.63
CA ASN A 349 0.00 -5.54 10.46
C ASN A 349 0.40 -6.25 9.15
N VAL A 350 -0.40 -6.06 8.10
CA VAL A 350 -0.07 -6.38 6.71
C VAL A 350 -0.62 -5.25 5.85
N SER A 351 0.17 -4.70 4.93
CA SER A 351 -0.27 -3.56 4.12
C SER A 351 0.35 -3.57 2.71
N ILE A 352 -0.24 -2.78 1.81
CA ILE A 352 0.26 -2.52 0.46
C ILE A 352 0.10 -1.04 0.13
N ALA A 353 1.04 -0.47 -0.64
CA ALA A 353 0.95 0.92 -1.08
C ALA A 353 -0.31 1.16 -1.91
N GLY A 354 -1.00 2.29 -1.67
CA GLY A 354 -2.27 2.62 -2.34
C GLY A 354 -3.47 1.75 -1.94
N GLY A 355 -3.26 0.71 -1.13
CA GLY A 355 -4.32 -0.15 -0.61
C GLY A 355 -4.86 0.29 0.76
N ALA A 356 -5.92 -0.37 1.21
CA ALA A 356 -6.51 -0.18 2.53
C ALA A 356 -6.32 -1.44 3.38
N THR A 357 -5.99 -1.26 4.67
CA THR A 357 -5.86 -2.36 5.64
C THR A 357 -6.92 -2.22 6.73
N VAL A 358 -7.63 -3.30 7.02
CA VAL A 358 -8.63 -3.37 8.10
C VAL A 358 -8.26 -4.55 9.00
N ILE A 359 -8.07 -4.27 10.29
CA ILE A 359 -7.79 -5.29 11.32
C ILE A 359 -9.04 -5.45 12.17
N ASN A 360 -9.61 -6.66 12.20
CA ASN A 360 -10.77 -7.00 13.02
C ASN A 360 -10.52 -8.28 13.81
N GLY A 361 -10.23 -8.14 15.10
CA GLY A 361 -9.81 -9.26 15.95
C GLY A 361 -8.51 -9.89 15.44
N ASN A 362 -8.56 -11.17 15.10
CA ASN A 362 -7.41 -11.92 14.58
C ASN A 362 -7.30 -11.86 13.05
N THR A 363 -8.18 -11.16 12.34
CA THR A 363 -8.16 -11.13 10.88
C THR A 363 -7.68 -9.77 10.37
N ILE A 364 -6.68 -9.81 9.49
CA ILE A 364 -6.18 -8.65 8.74
C ILE A 364 -6.67 -8.79 7.30
N THR A 365 -7.44 -7.82 6.82
CA THR A 365 -7.90 -7.74 5.43
C THR A 365 -7.22 -6.56 4.76
N VAL A 366 -6.48 -6.83 3.68
CA VAL A 366 -5.88 -5.81 2.82
C VAL A 366 -6.61 -5.80 1.49
N THR A 367 -7.04 -4.63 1.04
CA THR A 367 -7.65 -4.41 -0.27
C THR A 367 -6.71 -3.57 -1.13
N THR A 368 -6.33 -4.05 -2.31
CA THR A 368 -5.49 -3.31 -3.26
C THR A 368 -6.26 -2.15 -3.90
N ALA A 369 -5.58 -1.27 -4.64
CA ALA A 369 -6.22 -0.16 -5.34
C ALA A 369 -7.24 -0.65 -6.40
N GLU A 370 -6.98 -1.82 -7.00
CA GLU A 370 -7.83 -2.50 -7.97
C GLU A 370 -8.99 -3.26 -7.32
N GLY A 371 -9.00 -3.38 -5.99
CA GLY A 371 -10.05 -4.10 -5.24
C GLY A 371 -9.78 -5.60 -5.04
N ASN A 372 -8.57 -6.08 -5.31
CA ASN A 372 -8.15 -7.44 -4.95
C ASN A 372 -7.93 -7.53 -3.44
N THR A 373 -8.12 -8.72 -2.86
CA THR A 373 -8.14 -8.86 -1.39
C THR A 373 -7.17 -9.91 -0.90
N LEU A 374 -6.37 -9.55 0.11
CA LEU A 374 -5.58 -10.46 0.92
C LEU A 374 -6.18 -10.53 2.32
N VAL A 375 -6.52 -11.73 2.79
CA VAL A 375 -7.00 -11.98 4.15
C VAL A 375 -5.97 -12.83 4.88
N VAL A 376 -5.53 -12.39 6.06
CA VAL A 376 -4.50 -13.06 6.87
C VAL A 376 -5.00 -13.29 8.28
N ASP A 377 -4.78 -14.48 8.83
CA ASP A 377 -4.96 -14.77 10.25
C ASP A 377 -3.70 -14.36 11.03
N LYS A 378 -3.88 -13.44 11.97
CA LYS A 378 -2.82 -12.79 12.77
C LYS A 378 -2.07 -13.76 13.67
N ILE A 379 -2.70 -14.86 14.07
CA ILE A 379 -2.15 -15.81 15.04
C ILE A 379 -1.33 -16.88 14.32
N THR A 380 -1.88 -17.41 13.22
CA THR A 380 -1.28 -18.52 12.49
C THR A 380 -0.38 -18.06 11.35
N GLY A 381 -0.64 -16.90 10.76
CA GLY A 381 0.00 -16.44 9.53
C GLY A 381 -0.65 -16.98 8.25
N ASP A 382 -1.70 -17.81 8.36
CA ASP A 382 -2.42 -18.35 7.22
C ASP A 382 -3.06 -17.22 6.41
N TYR A 383 -2.90 -17.25 5.08
CA TYR A 383 -3.44 -16.24 4.19
C TYR A 383 -4.26 -16.83 3.04
N THR A 384 -5.17 -16.00 2.53
CA THR A 384 -5.88 -16.19 1.27
C THR A 384 -5.84 -14.89 0.49
N TYR A 385 -5.18 -14.91 -0.67
CA TYR A 385 -5.28 -13.85 -1.67
C TYR A 385 -6.32 -14.22 -2.72
N THR A 386 -7.19 -13.29 -3.08
CA THR A 386 -8.20 -13.45 -4.12
C THR A 386 -8.08 -12.33 -5.16
N LEU A 387 -7.87 -12.73 -6.41
CA LEU A 387 -7.92 -11.87 -7.59
C LEU A 387 -9.39 -11.62 -7.97
N ASN A 388 -9.95 -10.50 -7.51
CA ASN A 388 -11.35 -10.14 -7.74
C ASN A 388 -11.53 -9.36 -9.05
N ASN A 389 -10.55 -8.53 -9.41
CA ASN A 389 -10.57 -7.66 -10.58
C ASN A 389 -9.29 -7.85 -11.40
N PRO A 390 -9.39 -7.88 -12.75
CA PRO A 390 -8.22 -7.95 -13.61
C PRO A 390 -7.37 -6.68 -13.45
N VAL A 391 -6.06 -6.83 -13.61
CA VAL A 391 -5.11 -5.73 -13.45
C VAL A 391 -4.51 -5.36 -14.80
N LYS A 392 -4.03 -4.12 -14.92
CA LYS A 392 -3.31 -3.71 -16.13
C LYS A 392 -1.85 -4.13 -16.01
N HIS A 393 -1.43 -5.07 -16.84
CA HIS A 393 -0.04 -5.54 -16.90
C HIS A 393 0.85 -4.57 -17.67
N LEU A 394 1.23 -3.47 -17.01
CA LEU A 394 2.15 -2.46 -17.54
C LEU A 394 3.39 -2.33 -16.65
N LEU A 395 4.56 -2.49 -17.25
CA LEU A 395 5.84 -2.13 -16.66
C LEU A 395 6.24 -0.72 -17.13
N PHE A 396 6.45 0.19 -16.19
CA PHE A 396 6.95 1.54 -16.49
C PHE A 396 8.47 1.57 -16.43
N SER A 397 9.11 1.99 -17.52
CA SER A 397 10.57 2.14 -17.59
C SER A 397 10.96 3.58 -17.87
N ALA A 398 12.01 4.05 -17.22
CA ALA A 398 12.58 5.36 -17.49
C ALA A 398 13.33 5.35 -18.83
N THR A 399 13.04 6.31 -19.72
CA THR A 399 13.72 6.42 -21.03
C THR A 399 15.11 7.06 -20.94
N GLY A 400 15.50 7.53 -19.75
CA GLY A 400 16.69 8.37 -19.53
C GLY A 400 16.47 9.86 -19.84
N ASN A 401 15.35 10.24 -20.45
CA ASN A 401 14.97 11.64 -20.62
C ASN A 401 14.33 12.20 -19.34
N GLN A 402 14.41 13.52 -19.17
CA GLN A 402 13.71 14.25 -18.11
C GLN A 402 12.51 15.01 -18.68
N VAL A 403 11.41 15.06 -17.93
CA VAL A 403 10.19 15.83 -18.25
C VAL A 403 9.81 16.72 -17.07
N THR A 404 9.20 17.87 -17.34
CA THR A 404 8.59 18.70 -16.28
C THR A 404 7.32 18.01 -15.79
N LEU A 405 7.30 17.60 -14.53
CA LEU A 405 6.18 16.96 -13.87
C LEU A 405 5.26 17.99 -13.19
N ALA A 406 5.84 19.04 -12.61
CA ALA A 406 5.11 20.15 -12.02
C ALA A 406 5.88 21.46 -12.21
N ASN A 407 5.15 22.57 -12.27
CA ASN A 407 5.72 23.91 -12.41
C ASN A 407 4.74 24.96 -11.87
N ASP A 408 5.08 25.55 -10.73
CA ASP A 408 4.34 26.64 -10.10
C ASP A 408 5.15 27.94 -10.28
N THR A 409 4.52 28.96 -10.86
CA THR A 409 5.13 30.29 -11.10
C THR A 409 4.39 31.41 -10.37
N PHE A 410 3.38 31.05 -9.57
CA PHE A 410 2.59 31.96 -8.72
C PHE A 410 2.05 33.20 -9.46
N THR A 411 1.92 33.14 -10.77
CA THR A 411 1.65 34.32 -11.62
C THR A 411 0.17 34.67 -11.59
N GLY A 412 -0.14 35.96 -11.45
CA GLY A 412 -1.54 36.43 -11.43
C GLY A 412 -2.21 36.30 -10.06
N GLY A 413 -1.42 36.21 -8.98
CA GLY A 413 -1.95 36.24 -7.61
C GLY A 413 -2.45 34.90 -7.06
N VAL A 414 -2.19 33.77 -7.73
CA VAL A 414 -2.60 32.43 -7.28
C VAL A 414 -1.50 31.72 -6.48
N LEU A 415 -1.89 30.82 -5.58
CA LEU A 415 -0.97 30.02 -4.76
C LEU A 415 -0.71 28.62 -5.33
N ASP A 416 -1.29 28.28 -6.49
CA ASP A 416 -1.08 26.99 -7.17
C ASP A 416 -1.27 25.75 -6.27
N GLY A 417 -2.19 25.82 -5.29
CA GLY A 417 -2.48 24.72 -4.36
C GLY A 417 -1.56 24.64 -3.14
N TRP A 418 -0.64 25.59 -2.97
CA TRP A 418 0.08 25.78 -1.70
C TRP A 418 -0.86 26.31 -0.62
N THR A 419 -0.75 25.76 0.58
CA THR A 419 -1.53 26.12 1.77
C THR A 419 -0.61 26.25 2.99
N GLY A 420 -1.13 26.57 4.17
CA GLY A 420 -0.35 26.62 5.40
C GLY A 420 -0.67 27.84 6.27
N THR A 421 0.22 28.23 7.16
CA THR A 421 0.00 29.35 8.10
C THR A 421 0.51 30.66 7.51
N ASN A 422 -0.37 31.68 7.46
CA ASN A 422 -0.12 33.01 6.90
C ASN A 422 0.59 33.03 5.53
N VAL A 423 0.27 32.05 4.69
CA VAL A 423 0.78 31.95 3.31
C VAL A 423 -0.07 32.83 2.40
N SER A 424 0.58 33.62 1.54
CA SER A 424 -0.12 34.52 0.61
C SER A 424 0.66 34.68 -0.69
N ASN A 425 0.00 35.08 -1.77
CA ASN A 425 0.70 35.51 -2.97
C ASN A 425 1.04 37.01 -2.83
N LYS A 426 2.30 37.38 -3.07
CA LYS A 426 2.73 38.79 -3.09
C LYS A 426 3.69 39.06 -4.23
N ASN A 427 3.23 39.85 -5.21
CA ASN A 427 3.98 40.19 -6.42
C ASN A 427 4.41 38.97 -7.23
N ASP A 428 3.51 38.01 -7.41
CA ASP A 428 3.76 36.73 -8.11
C ASP A 428 4.78 35.82 -7.42
N TRP A 429 4.93 35.95 -6.09
CA TRP A 429 5.75 35.05 -5.26
C TRP A 429 4.89 34.44 -4.16
N LEU A 430 5.15 33.19 -3.83
CA LEU A 430 4.66 32.54 -2.60
C LEU A 430 5.33 33.22 -1.40
N ARG A 431 4.57 33.94 -0.59
CA ARG A 431 5.02 34.58 0.65
C ARG A 431 4.64 33.74 1.87
N ILE A 432 5.60 33.55 2.76
CA ILE A 432 5.43 32.97 4.10
C ILE A 432 5.74 34.08 5.12
N ASP A 433 4.76 34.43 5.97
CA ASP A 433 4.74 35.67 6.79
C ASP A 433 5.52 35.59 8.13
N GLY A 434 6.74 35.05 8.06
CA GLY A 434 7.70 35.05 9.18
C GLY A 434 7.30 34.19 10.38
N ARG A 435 7.99 34.39 11.51
CA ARG A 435 7.92 33.64 12.77
C ARG A 435 7.19 32.29 12.74
N GLY A 436 7.87 31.27 12.23
CA GLY A 436 7.43 29.88 12.32
C GLY A 436 6.32 29.52 11.34
N ASP A 437 5.96 30.42 10.42
CA ASP A 437 4.98 30.13 9.40
C ASP A 437 5.49 29.11 8.36
N VAL A 438 4.56 28.30 7.86
CA VAL A 438 4.85 27.16 6.99
C VAL A 438 3.95 27.20 5.76
N ALA A 439 4.54 27.01 4.57
CA ALA A 439 3.81 26.66 3.35
C ALA A 439 3.96 25.17 3.02
N THR A 440 2.86 24.53 2.65
CA THR A 440 2.80 23.09 2.41
C THR A 440 2.06 22.76 1.12
N LYS A 441 2.53 21.71 0.44
CA LYS A 441 1.88 21.14 -0.75
C LYS A 441 2.29 19.69 -0.95
N THR A 442 1.34 18.83 -1.32
CA THR A 442 1.63 17.48 -1.80
C THR A 442 1.62 17.47 -3.32
N PHE A 443 2.69 16.98 -3.94
CA PHE A 443 2.69 16.61 -5.35
C PHE A 443 2.49 15.10 -5.46
N ASP A 444 1.48 14.69 -6.24
CA ASP A 444 1.12 13.29 -6.47
C ASP A 444 1.30 12.98 -7.95
N PHE A 445 2.33 12.21 -8.28
CA PHE A 445 2.63 11.78 -9.65
C PHE A 445 2.08 10.38 -9.97
N GLY A 446 1.41 9.76 -8.99
CA GLY A 446 0.84 8.42 -9.08
C GLY A 446 1.84 7.28 -8.96
N GLN A 447 1.31 6.08 -8.75
CA GLN A 447 2.06 4.85 -8.48
C GLN A 447 3.12 4.50 -9.55
N SER A 448 2.93 4.93 -10.80
CA SER A 448 3.93 4.72 -11.85
C SER A 448 5.26 5.42 -11.56
N TYR A 449 5.25 6.50 -10.79
CA TYR A 449 6.43 7.23 -10.32
C TYR A 449 6.89 6.81 -8.92
N ALA A 450 6.34 5.74 -8.34
CA ALA A 450 6.73 5.26 -7.02
C ALA A 450 8.25 5.02 -6.93
N ASN A 451 8.87 5.51 -5.85
CA ASN A 451 10.31 5.43 -5.59
C ASN A 451 11.22 6.03 -6.67
N GLN A 452 10.68 6.80 -7.62
CA GLN A 452 11.50 7.50 -8.60
C GLN A 452 12.13 8.74 -7.96
N THR A 453 13.35 9.04 -8.37
CA THR A 453 14.00 10.30 -8.04
C THR A 453 13.54 11.40 -8.99
N VAL A 454 13.04 12.50 -8.42
CA VAL A 454 12.71 13.73 -9.13
C VAL A 454 13.66 14.84 -8.69
N HIS A 455 13.96 15.73 -9.61
CA HIS A 455 14.77 16.91 -9.38
C HIS A 455 13.87 18.12 -9.16
N VAL A 456 14.06 18.81 -8.03
CA VAL A 456 13.28 19.97 -7.63
C VAL A 456 14.16 21.20 -7.74
N THR A 457 13.62 22.26 -8.34
CA THR A 457 14.27 23.58 -8.41
C THR A 457 13.31 24.66 -8.00
N PHE A 458 13.76 25.67 -7.26
CA PHE A 458 12.98 26.87 -6.99
C PHE A 458 13.89 28.06 -6.72
N ASP A 459 13.36 29.26 -6.87
CA ASP A 459 14.01 30.50 -6.48
C ASP A 459 13.53 30.93 -5.09
N PHE A 460 14.45 31.36 -4.24
CA PHE A 460 14.16 31.87 -2.90
C PHE A 460 14.79 33.24 -2.68
N LYS A 461 14.06 34.07 -1.92
CA LYS A 461 14.58 35.31 -1.34
C LYS A 461 13.87 35.60 -0.02
N ALA A 462 14.54 36.29 0.88
CA ALA A 462 13.93 36.87 2.08
C ALA A 462 13.93 38.40 2.02
N ASN A 463 13.04 39.03 2.78
CA ASN A 463 12.94 40.50 2.81
C ASN A 463 14.12 41.17 3.56
N ASP A 464 14.11 42.52 3.55
CA ASP A 464 15.18 43.34 4.13
C ASP A 464 15.25 43.31 5.67
N LYS A 465 14.25 42.70 6.31
CA LYS A 465 14.14 42.57 7.77
C LYS A 465 14.71 41.26 8.31
N TRP A 466 15.01 40.30 7.43
CA TRP A 466 15.57 39.01 7.81
C TRP A 466 16.97 39.17 8.41
N ASP A 467 17.14 38.73 9.67
CA ASP A 467 18.37 38.90 10.42
C ASP A 467 19.31 37.70 10.21
N ALA A 468 20.12 37.79 9.14
CA ALA A 468 21.11 36.78 8.72
C ALA A 468 22.14 36.35 9.79
N ASN A 469 22.24 37.08 10.91
CA ASN A 469 23.34 36.97 11.88
C ASN A 469 22.91 36.26 13.17
N THR A 470 21.63 35.94 13.33
CA THR A 470 21.02 35.43 14.56
C THR A 470 19.96 34.39 14.21
N SER A 471 20.27 33.09 14.30
CA SER A 471 19.36 31.93 14.32
C SER A 471 18.29 31.75 13.21
N ASP A 472 18.03 32.75 12.37
CA ASP A 472 16.96 32.73 11.37
C ASP A 472 17.36 31.85 10.19
N SER A 473 16.44 31.01 9.75
CA SER A 473 16.68 30.06 8.66
C SER A 473 15.44 29.83 7.81
N PHE A 474 15.66 29.59 6.52
CA PHE A 474 14.64 28.95 5.69
C PHE A 474 14.88 27.45 5.73
N ARG A 475 13.88 26.73 6.24
CA ARG A 475 13.92 25.27 6.34
C ARG A 475 12.98 24.67 5.33
N MET A 476 13.40 23.56 4.77
CA MET A 476 12.57 22.78 3.86
C MET A 476 12.62 21.32 4.28
N ALA A 477 11.44 20.76 4.50
CA ALA A 477 11.27 19.33 4.70
C ALA A 477 10.49 18.72 3.53
N VAL A 478 10.86 17.49 3.17
CA VAL A 478 10.10 16.67 2.23
C VAL A 478 9.79 15.35 2.89
N ASN A 479 8.51 14.98 2.93
CA ASN A 479 8.03 13.80 3.65
C ASN A 479 8.56 13.72 5.10
N GLY A 480 8.62 14.87 5.79
CA GLY A 480 9.11 14.99 7.17
C GLY A 480 10.63 14.98 7.35
N VAL A 481 11.42 14.86 6.27
CA VAL A 481 12.89 14.91 6.32
C VAL A 481 13.38 16.29 5.91
N GLU A 482 14.11 16.99 6.78
CA GLU A 482 14.72 18.29 6.46
C GLU A 482 15.82 18.11 5.39
N ILE A 483 15.62 18.71 4.21
CA ILE A 483 16.52 18.61 3.05
C ILE A 483 17.51 19.78 3.00
N SER A 484 17.10 20.93 3.51
CA SER A 484 17.95 22.13 3.50
C SER A 484 17.62 23.04 4.68
N ASN A 485 18.68 23.59 5.25
CA ASN A 485 18.64 24.65 6.25
C ASN A 485 19.56 25.78 5.78
N VAL A 486 18.97 26.87 5.30
CA VAL A 486 19.72 27.95 4.65
C VAL A 486 19.71 29.21 5.53
N PRO A 487 20.87 29.62 6.07
CA PRO A 487 21.06 30.96 6.60
C PRO A 487 21.10 31.96 5.43
N TYR A 488 20.21 32.96 5.41
CA TYR A 488 20.09 33.89 4.29
C TYR A 488 21.19 34.97 4.27
N GLY A 489 21.71 35.31 3.09
CA GLY A 489 22.48 36.53 2.85
C GLY A 489 21.64 37.62 2.18
N LYS A 490 21.64 38.85 2.72
CA LYS A 490 20.75 39.97 2.33
C LYS A 490 20.51 40.17 0.81
N ASN A 491 19.23 40.26 0.45
CA ASN A 491 18.64 40.83 -0.79
C ASN A 491 19.00 40.20 -2.15
N ALA A 492 19.48 38.96 -2.18
CA ALA A 492 19.68 38.22 -3.43
C ALA A 492 18.57 37.19 -3.64
N THR A 493 18.17 36.98 -4.89
CA THR A 493 17.40 35.80 -5.29
C THR A 493 18.40 34.70 -5.60
N ASP A 494 18.28 33.57 -4.90
CA ASP A 494 19.11 32.39 -5.11
C ASP A 494 18.25 31.23 -5.61
N THR A 495 18.77 30.47 -6.56
CA THR A 495 18.12 29.24 -7.05
C THR A 495 18.64 28.04 -6.27
N TYR A 496 17.72 27.25 -5.75
CA TYR A 496 17.99 26.01 -5.03
C TYR A 496 17.59 24.82 -5.89
N SER A 497 18.40 23.77 -5.86
CA SER A 497 18.17 22.54 -6.61
C SER A 497 18.58 21.33 -5.79
N PHE A 498 17.75 20.30 -5.75
CA PHE A 498 18.01 19.08 -5.00
C PHE A 498 17.18 17.93 -5.57
N ASP A 499 17.61 16.71 -5.26
CA ASP A 499 16.89 15.51 -5.64
C ASP A 499 16.00 15.02 -4.49
N VAL A 500 14.79 14.61 -4.83
CA VAL A 500 13.80 14.02 -3.93
C VAL A 500 13.46 12.64 -4.46
N THR A 501 13.46 11.63 -3.60
CA THR A 501 12.86 10.34 -3.95
C THR A 501 11.40 10.36 -3.54
N LEU A 502 10.51 10.11 -4.49
CA LEU A 502 9.07 10.01 -4.24
C LEU A 502 8.77 8.80 -3.36
N ASP A 503 7.69 8.87 -2.59
CA ASP A 503 7.28 7.76 -1.75
C ASP A 503 6.82 6.54 -2.56
N ALA A 504 6.45 5.46 -1.86
CA ALA A 504 5.96 4.23 -2.48
C ALA A 504 4.64 4.42 -3.24
N SER A 505 3.98 5.57 -3.12
CA SER A 505 2.78 5.95 -3.87
C SER A 505 3.07 6.96 -5.00
N GLY A 506 4.33 7.36 -5.19
CA GLY A 506 4.74 8.37 -6.17
C GLY A 506 4.45 9.81 -5.74
N LYS A 507 4.39 10.08 -4.43
CA LYS A 507 4.08 11.40 -3.86
C LYS A 507 5.27 12.02 -3.14
N ALA A 508 5.24 13.35 -3.02
CA ALA A 508 6.13 14.13 -2.18
C ALA A 508 5.36 15.27 -1.51
N TYR A 509 5.37 15.28 -0.18
CA TYR A 509 4.84 16.34 0.65
C TYR A 509 5.95 17.33 1.00
N PHE A 510 5.82 18.58 0.56
CA PHE A 510 6.77 19.64 0.84
C PHE A 510 6.26 20.52 1.97
N GLU A 511 7.17 20.85 2.89
CA GLU A 511 6.98 21.86 3.93
C GLU A 511 8.11 22.89 3.82
N LEU A 512 7.74 24.15 3.65
CA LEU A 512 8.63 25.28 3.52
C LEU A 512 8.41 26.21 4.71
N THR A 513 9.41 26.39 5.57
CA THR A 513 9.26 27.06 6.85
C THR A 513 10.14 28.30 6.94
N ALA A 514 9.51 29.42 7.32
CA ALA A 514 10.23 30.62 7.73
C ALA A 514 10.55 30.53 9.24
N SER A 515 11.69 29.93 9.58
CA SER A 515 12.13 29.76 10.96
C SER A 515 12.81 31.05 11.46
N THR A 516 11.99 32.05 11.78
CA THR A 516 12.44 33.37 12.20
C THR A 516 11.87 33.76 13.58
N ASN A 517 12.33 34.89 14.13
CA ASN A 517 11.90 35.37 15.45
C ASN A 517 10.83 36.48 15.38
N SER A 518 10.48 36.97 14.18
CA SER A 518 9.55 38.08 13.96
C SER A 518 8.66 37.87 12.73
N ASN A 519 7.38 38.23 12.84
CA ASN A 519 6.39 38.23 11.73
C ASN A 519 6.62 39.35 10.71
N LYS A 520 7.81 39.97 10.71
CA LYS A 520 8.23 40.95 9.71
C LYS A 520 9.33 40.41 8.80
N GLU A 521 9.75 39.17 9.02
CA GLU A 521 10.85 38.50 8.32
C GLU A 521 10.23 37.50 7.33
N ASP A 522 9.86 37.98 6.15
CA ASP A 522 9.14 37.18 5.17
C ASP A 522 10.09 36.34 4.31
N ALA A 523 9.70 35.09 4.05
CA ALA A 523 10.30 34.24 3.03
C ALA A 523 9.45 34.28 1.75
N PHE A 524 10.12 34.28 0.60
CA PHE A 524 9.47 34.26 -0.72
C PHE A 524 10.05 33.14 -1.59
N VAL A 525 9.15 32.39 -2.23
CA VAL A 525 9.49 31.31 -3.18
C VAL A 525 8.80 31.54 -4.53
N ASP A 526 9.50 31.24 -5.62
CA ASP A 526 8.98 31.31 -7.00
C ASP A 526 9.69 30.27 -7.89
N ASN A 527 9.21 30.09 -9.13
CA ASN A 527 9.74 29.16 -10.12
C ASN A 527 9.90 27.73 -9.58
N PHE A 528 8.95 27.29 -8.76
CA PHE A 528 8.99 25.97 -8.14
C PHE A 528 8.66 24.92 -9.20
N LYS A 529 9.67 24.15 -9.59
CA LYS A 529 9.60 23.21 -10.70
C LYS A 529 10.10 21.85 -10.25
N ILE A 530 9.36 20.82 -10.64
CA ILE A 530 9.75 19.43 -10.46
C ILE A 530 9.93 18.81 -11.85
N THR A 531 11.11 18.27 -12.09
CA THR A 531 11.41 17.44 -13.27
C THR A 531 11.70 16.01 -12.84
N GLY A 532 11.26 15.03 -13.61
CA GLY A 532 11.52 13.63 -13.32
C GLY A 532 11.73 12.81 -14.58
N PRO A 533 12.10 11.54 -14.43
CA PRO A 533 12.33 10.65 -15.56
C PRO A 533 11.06 10.53 -16.40
N GLN A 534 11.19 10.61 -17.72
CA GLN A 534 10.11 10.24 -18.61
C GLN A 534 9.89 8.73 -18.50
N LEU A 535 8.70 8.33 -18.07
CA LEU A 535 8.30 6.93 -18.00
C LEU A 535 7.52 6.53 -19.24
N VAL A 536 7.84 5.36 -19.80
CA VAL A 536 7.08 4.73 -20.88
C VAL A 536 6.52 3.39 -20.41
N PRO A 537 5.20 3.18 -20.54
CA PRO A 537 4.59 1.89 -20.24
C PRO A 537 4.93 0.87 -21.31
N THR A 538 5.29 -0.34 -20.89
CA THR A 538 5.50 -1.51 -21.73
C THR A 538 4.63 -2.64 -21.22
N PRO A 539 3.93 -3.40 -22.09
CA PRO A 539 3.19 -4.58 -21.64
C PRO A 539 4.13 -5.58 -20.96
N THR A 540 3.67 -6.18 -19.86
CA THR A 540 4.30 -7.31 -19.17
C THR A 540 3.31 -8.46 -19.09
N ASP A 541 3.79 -9.67 -18.85
CA ASP A 541 2.95 -10.85 -18.62
C ASP A 541 2.65 -11.04 -17.12
N VAL A 542 3.45 -10.39 -16.28
CA VAL A 542 3.37 -10.50 -14.82
C VAL A 542 3.39 -9.12 -14.19
N LEU A 543 2.41 -8.86 -13.31
CA LEU A 543 2.40 -7.76 -12.34
C LEU A 543 2.57 -8.34 -10.94
N VAL A 544 3.19 -7.60 -10.01
CA VAL A 544 3.41 -8.07 -8.64
C VAL A 544 2.73 -7.14 -7.64
N ASP A 545 1.81 -7.69 -6.86
CA ASP A 545 1.33 -7.08 -5.62
C ASP A 545 2.31 -7.43 -4.49
N SER A 546 3.06 -6.43 -4.00
CA SER A 546 4.06 -6.60 -2.94
C SER A 546 3.51 -6.13 -1.59
N PHE A 547 2.93 -7.04 -0.82
CA PHE A 547 2.46 -6.78 0.54
C PHE A 547 3.64 -6.76 1.51
N THR A 548 3.66 -5.81 2.44
CA THR A 548 4.58 -5.79 3.59
C THR A 548 3.84 -6.31 4.81
N TYR A 549 4.37 -7.35 5.45
CA TYR A 549 3.87 -7.83 6.74
C TYR A 549 4.83 -7.42 7.85
N THR A 550 4.27 -7.05 9.00
CA THR A 550 5.00 -6.49 10.13
C THR A 550 4.78 -7.36 11.35
N VAL A 551 5.87 -7.85 11.93
CA VAL A 551 5.88 -8.47 13.27
C VAL A 551 6.35 -7.43 14.27
N THR A 552 5.63 -7.27 15.38
CA THR A 552 5.95 -6.29 16.42
C THR A 552 6.24 -6.99 17.74
N ASP A 553 7.28 -6.52 18.44
CA ASP A 553 7.60 -6.97 19.79
C ASP A 553 6.77 -6.26 20.87
N LEU A 554 6.85 -6.74 22.11
CA LEU A 554 6.14 -6.17 23.26
C LEU A 554 6.51 -4.69 23.54
N GLY A 555 7.65 -4.21 23.05
CA GLY A 555 8.09 -2.82 23.19
C GLY A 555 7.67 -1.92 22.03
N GLY A 556 6.98 -2.45 21.02
CA GLY A 556 6.53 -1.70 19.83
C GLY A 556 7.53 -1.68 18.68
N THR A 557 8.67 -2.37 18.77
CA THR A 557 9.64 -2.44 17.65
C THR A 557 9.05 -3.28 16.52
N ALA A 558 9.04 -2.73 15.31
CA ALA A 558 8.53 -3.38 14.11
C ALA A 558 9.65 -4.06 13.29
N TYR A 559 9.37 -5.27 12.82
CA TYR A 559 10.19 -6.06 11.91
C TYR A 559 9.36 -6.39 10.67
N ASN A 560 9.90 -6.16 9.48
CA ASN A 560 9.14 -6.24 8.23
C ASN A 560 9.74 -7.26 7.25
N SER A 561 8.86 -7.91 6.49
CA SER A 561 9.21 -8.67 5.28
C SER A 561 8.00 -8.68 4.33
N LYS A 562 8.06 -9.41 3.22
CA LYS A 562 7.12 -9.28 2.11
C LYS A 562 6.39 -10.57 1.74
N LEU A 563 5.16 -10.41 1.25
CA LEU A 563 4.48 -11.40 0.42
C LEU A 563 4.31 -10.78 -0.97
N ASN A 564 4.99 -11.35 -1.97
CA ASN A 564 4.88 -10.95 -3.36
C ASN A 564 3.90 -11.88 -4.09
N VAL A 565 2.77 -11.35 -4.52
CA VAL A 565 1.78 -12.09 -5.31
C VAL A 565 1.94 -11.70 -6.78
N SER A 566 2.41 -12.64 -7.59
CA SER A 566 2.53 -12.51 -9.04
C SER A 566 1.18 -12.78 -9.69
N ILE A 567 0.64 -11.78 -10.37
CA ILE A 567 -0.57 -11.87 -11.19
C ILE A 567 -0.13 -12.09 -12.62
N HIS A 568 -0.61 -13.16 -13.25
CA HIS A 568 -0.30 -13.51 -14.64
C HIS A 568 -1.46 -13.08 -15.57
N ASP A 569 -1.12 -12.38 -16.65
CA ASP A 569 -2.07 -11.85 -17.64
C ASP A 569 -2.83 -12.96 -18.40
N ASP A 570 -4.04 -12.67 -18.85
CA ASP A 570 -4.83 -13.54 -19.72
C ASP A 570 -4.71 -13.11 -21.19
N ALA A 571 -3.64 -13.56 -21.85
CA ALA A 571 -3.41 -13.21 -23.25
C ALA A 571 -4.47 -13.84 -24.19
N PRO A 572 -5.00 -13.10 -25.19
CA PRO A 572 -5.97 -13.62 -26.12
C PRO A 572 -5.39 -14.74 -26.99
N ILE A 573 -6.12 -15.85 -27.13
CA ILE A 573 -5.72 -16.99 -27.97
C ILE A 573 -6.53 -16.99 -29.27
N ALA A 574 -5.86 -16.87 -30.42
CA ALA A 574 -6.47 -17.02 -31.73
C ALA A 574 -6.26 -18.44 -32.28
N THR A 575 -7.33 -19.10 -32.74
CA THR A 575 -7.25 -20.40 -33.40
C THR A 575 -7.72 -20.32 -34.85
N THR A 576 -7.07 -21.04 -35.76
CA THR A 576 -7.50 -21.11 -37.16
C THR A 576 -8.79 -21.92 -37.26
N GLN A 577 -9.84 -21.30 -37.81
CA GLN A 577 -11.12 -21.96 -38.09
C GLN A 577 -11.23 -22.25 -39.59
N ASN A 578 -11.52 -23.51 -39.92
CA ASN A 578 -11.82 -23.94 -41.29
C ASN A 578 -13.30 -24.32 -41.36
N GLN A 579 -14.07 -23.63 -42.19
CA GLN A 579 -15.47 -23.95 -42.45
C GLN A 579 -15.65 -24.39 -43.90
N GLN A 580 -16.23 -25.56 -44.12
CA GLN A 580 -16.64 -26.03 -45.44
C GLN A 580 -18.13 -25.74 -45.63
N ILE A 581 -18.47 -24.98 -46.68
CA ILE A 581 -19.85 -24.66 -47.06
C ILE A 581 -20.14 -25.36 -48.39
N ASN A 582 -21.14 -26.23 -48.40
CA ASN A 582 -21.61 -26.90 -49.63
C ASN A 582 -22.86 -26.19 -50.15
N VAL A 583 -22.82 -25.73 -51.41
CA VAL A 583 -23.99 -25.19 -52.12
C VAL A 583 -24.61 -26.32 -52.96
N PRO A 584 -25.92 -26.64 -52.80
CA PRO A 584 -26.56 -27.71 -53.56
C PRO A 584 -26.75 -27.34 -55.03
N GLN A 585 -26.77 -28.36 -55.89
CA GLN A 585 -27.06 -28.24 -57.32
C GLN A 585 -28.51 -27.77 -57.55
N GLN A 586 -28.72 -26.95 -58.58
CA GLN A 586 -30.03 -26.37 -58.94
C GLN A 586 -30.43 -26.81 -60.35
N ASP A 587 -31.23 -27.89 -60.44
CA ASP A 587 -31.73 -28.40 -61.72
C ASP A 587 -32.95 -27.60 -62.20
N THR A 588 -33.06 -27.37 -63.51
CA THR A 588 -34.07 -26.47 -64.10
C THR A 588 -34.78 -27.05 -65.32
N ASN A 589 -36.11 -26.99 -65.34
CA ASN A 589 -36.91 -27.10 -66.57
C ASN A 589 -37.13 -25.69 -67.14
N LEU A 590 -36.52 -25.39 -68.27
CA LEU A 590 -36.57 -24.09 -68.94
C LEU A 590 -37.45 -24.16 -70.20
N MET A 591 -38.64 -23.55 -70.16
CA MET A 591 -39.48 -23.37 -71.33
C MET A 591 -39.21 -22.00 -71.97
N VAL A 592 -38.99 -21.98 -73.28
CA VAL A 592 -38.83 -20.75 -74.06
C VAL A 592 -39.91 -20.72 -75.12
N ILE A 593 -40.79 -19.72 -75.04
CA ILE A 593 -41.82 -19.40 -76.03
C ILE A 593 -41.29 -18.22 -76.86
N LEU A 594 -40.82 -18.49 -78.07
CA LEU A 594 -40.10 -17.53 -78.91
C LEU A 594 -40.93 -17.10 -80.12
N ASP A 595 -41.16 -15.80 -80.24
CA ASP A 595 -41.73 -15.19 -81.42
C ASP A 595 -40.78 -15.33 -82.62
N LEU A 596 -41.32 -15.83 -83.71
CA LEU A 596 -40.71 -15.92 -85.03
C LEU A 596 -41.56 -15.17 -86.06
N SER A 597 -42.39 -14.22 -85.66
CA SER A 597 -43.16 -13.35 -86.55
C SER A 597 -42.28 -12.53 -87.49
N GLY A 598 -42.86 -12.00 -88.56
CA GLY A 598 -42.12 -11.23 -89.58
C GLY A 598 -41.34 -10.04 -89.03
N SER A 599 -41.73 -9.46 -87.88
CA SER A 599 -41.02 -8.36 -87.21
C SER A 599 -39.68 -8.81 -86.61
N MET A 600 -39.53 -10.09 -86.26
CA MET A 600 -38.33 -10.64 -85.66
C MET A 600 -37.17 -10.83 -86.66
N GLN A 601 -37.38 -10.63 -87.96
CA GLN A 601 -36.33 -10.84 -88.98
C GLN A 601 -35.06 -10.02 -88.73
N GLY A 602 -33.92 -10.53 -89.24
CA GLY A 602 -32.64 -9.84 -89.19
C GLY A 602 -32.00 -9.82 -87.80
N SER A 603 -31.62 -8.63 -87.33
CA SER A 603 -30.83 -8.47 -86.09
C SER A 603 -31.59 -8.82 -84.81
N ARG A 604 -32.93 -8.75 -84.83
CA ARG A 604 -33.76 -9.04 -83.65
C ARG A 604 -33.76 -10.52 -83.30
N LEU A 605 -34.04 -11.41 -84.25
CA LEU A 605 -33.91 -12.86 -84.05
C LEU A 605 -32.46 -13.27 -83.78
N ALA A 606 -31.47 -12.59 -84.38
CA ALA A 606 -30.07 -12.85 -84.04
C ALA A 606 -29.77 -12.54 -82.56
N ALA A 607 -30.24 -11.40 -82.04
CA ALA A 607 -30.09 -11.03 -80.64
C ALA A 607 -30.85 -11.98 -79.70
N ALA A 608 -32.09 -12.35 -80.04
CA ALA A 608 -32.88 -13.31 -79.27
C ALA A 608 -32.21 -14.68 -79.17
N ARG A 609 -31.66 -15.21 -80.27
CA ARG A 609 -30.90 -16.47 -80.26
C ARG A 609 -29.68 -16.40 -79.34
N THR A 610 -28.91 -15.32 -79.39
CA THR A 610 -27.76 -15.14 -78.49
C THR A 610 -28.19 -15.06 -77.03
N ALA A 611 -29.22 -14.28 -76.72
CA ALA A 611 -29.71 -14.12 -75.35
C ALA A 611 -30.24 -15.44 -74.77
N ILE A 612 -31.04 -16.19 -75.55
CA ILE A 612 -31.58 -17.48 -75.13
C ILE A 612 -30.46 -18.53 -74.99
N SER A 613 -29.45 -18.52 -75.87
CA SER A 613 -28.29 -19.41 -75.73
C SER A 613 -27.55 -19.16 -74.42
N ASN A 614 -27.29 -17.89 -74.08
CA ASN A 614 -26.63 -17.52 -72.83
C ASN A 614 -27.49 -17.87 -71.60
N LEU A 615 -28.80 -17.72 -71.70
CA LEU A 615 -29.74 -18.12 -70.65
C LEU A 615 -29.67 -19.64 -70.38
N ILE A 616 -29.69 -20.44 -71.45
CA ILE A 616 -29.55 -21.90 -71.36
C ILE A 616 -28.20 -22.27 -70.72
N ASP A 617 -27.10 -21.64 -71.13
CA ASP A 617 -25.77 -21.92 -70.58
C ASP A 617 -25.65 -21.53 -69.10
N THR A 618 -26.33 -20.45 -68.69
CA THR A 618 -26.35 -20.02 -67.29
C THR A 618 -27.03 -21.06 -66.41
N TYR A 619 -28.22 -21.53 -66.80
CA TYR A 619 -28.92 -22.58 -66.06
C TYR A 619 -28.15 -23.91 -66.05
N ASN A 620 -27.54 -24.28 -67.16
CA ASN A 620 -26.69 -25.48 -67.25
C ASN A 620 -25.42 -25.37 -66.37
N GLY A 621 -25.02 -24.17 -65.96
CA GLY A 621 -23.93 -23.95 -65.01
C GLY A 621 -24.32 -24.15 -63.54
N TYR A 622 -25.61 -24.08 -63.21
CA TYR A 622 -26.13 -24.27 -61.85
C TYR A 622 -26.54 -25.72 -61.55
N GLY A 623 -26.92 -26.48 -62.59
CA GLY A 623 -27.35 -27.87 -62.52
C GLY A 623 -27.79 -28.38 -63.89
N ASP A 624 -28.46 -29.53 -63.91
CA ASP A 624 -28.98 -30.10 -65.15
C ASP A 624 -30.15 -29.24 -65.66
N VAL A 625 -30.18 -28.95 -66.97
CA VAL A 625 -31.27 -28.19 -67.59
C VAL A 625 -31.94 -29.00 -68.70
N ALA A 626 -33.27 -29.12 -68.60
CA ALA A 626 -34.12 -29.61 -69.67
C ALA A 626 -34.84 -28.43 -70.31
N VAL A 627 -34.76 -28.30 -71.64
CA VAL A 627 -35.24 -27.13 -72.37
C VAL A 627 -36.39 -27.50 -73.30
N LYS A 628 -37.52 -26.78 -73.18
CA LYS A 628 -38.63 -26.88 -74.13
C LYS A 628 -38.70 -25.61 -74.98
N LEU A 629 -38.59 -25.76 -76.29
CA LEU A 629 -38.65 -24.64 -77.23
C LEU A 629 -39.97 -24.68 -77.99
N VAL A 630 -40.82 -23.71 -77.70
CA VAL A 630 -42.06 -23.41 -78.41
C VAL A 630 -41.81 -22.16 -79.23
N THR A 631 -42.12 -22.21 -80.53
CA THR A 631 -41.99 -21.03 -81.38
C THR A 631 -43.34 -20.68 -81.98
N PHE A 632 -43.61 -19.40 -82.17
CA PHE A 632 -44.87 -18.98 -82.75
C PHE A 632 -44.68 -17.90 -83.80
N SER A 633 -45.60 -17.88 -84.76
CA SER A 633 -45.85 -16.72 -85.58
C SER A 633 -47.34 -16.62 -85.83
N THR A 634 -47.82 -17.01 -87.02
CA THR A 634 -49.25 -17.12 -87.31
C THR A 634 -49.90 -18.26 -86.53
N LEU A 635 -49.17 -19.35 -86.36
CA LEU A 635 -49.49 -20.51 -85.51
C LEU A 635 -48.24 -20.85 -84.70
N ALA A 636 -48.43 -21.55 -83.59
CA ALA A 636 -47.34 -22.03 -82.74
C ALA A 636 -46.99 -23.48 -83.04
N GLN A 637 -45.74 -23.81 -82.76
CA GLN A 637 -45.20 -25.13 -82.93
C GLN A 637 -44.14 -25.39 -81.87
N GLU A 638 -44.23 -26.53 -81.20
CA GLU A 638 -43.10 -27.10 -80.47
C GLU A 638 -42.04 -27.65 -81.44
N LYS A 639 -40.76 -27.57 -81.06
CA LYS A 639 -39.68 -28.06 -81.93
C LYS A 639 -39.38 -29.54 -81.80
N THR A 640 -39.76 -30.13 -80.68
CA THR A 640 -39.59 -31.54 -80.33
C THR A 640 -40.78 -31.99 -79.50
N SER A 641 -41.14 -33.28 -79.54
CA SER A 641 -42.18 -33.88 -78.68
C SER A 641 -41.66 -34.32 -77.30
N TYR A 642 -40.53 -33.75 -76.88
CA TYR A 642 -39.84 -34.03 -75.62
C TYR A 642 -39.01 -32.81 -75.23
N TRP A 643 -38.67 -32.70 -73.93
CA TRP A 643 -37.75 -31.69 -73.42
C TRP A 643 -36.30 -32.05 -73.78
N MET A 644 -35.59 -31.10 -74.38
CA MET A 644 -34.26 -31.28 -74.96
C MET A 644 -33.14 -31.03 -73.95
N THR A 645 -31.94 -31.53 -74.25
CA THR A 645 -30.72 -31.07 -73.57
C THR A 645 -30.38 -29.62 -73.95
N ALA A 646 -29.56 -28.94 -73.15
CA ALA A 646 -29.03 -27.61 -73.45
C ALA A 646 -28.39 -27.54 -74.86
N SER A 647 -27.60 -28.54 -75.23
CA SER A 647 -26.90 -28.57 -76.52
C SER A 647 -27.86 -28.71 -77.69
N GLU A 648 -28.84 -29.61 -77.58
CA GLU A 648 -29.85 -29.82 -78.63
C GLU A 648 -30.71 -28.57 -78.82
N ALA A 649 -31.17 -27.95 -77.73
CA ALA A 649 -31.97 -26.74 -77.79
C ALA A 649 -31.21 -25.59 -78.47
N LYS A 650 -29.93 -25.39 -78.15
CA LYS A 650 -29.07 -24.39 -78.81
C LYS A 650 -28.86 -24.69 -80.30
N ALA A 651 -28.70 -25.96 -80.68
CA ALA A 651 -28.57 -26.36 -82.07
C ALA A 651 -29.84 -26.03 -82.86
N ILE A 652 -31.03 -26.34 -82.32
CA ILE A 652 -32.30 -26.00 -82.96
C ILE A 652 -32.48 -24.47 -83.02
N LEU A 653 -32.25 -23.78 -81.92
CA LEU A 653 -32.33 -22.31 -81.82
C LEU A 653 -31.51 -21.62 -82.91
N ALA A 654 -30.32 -22.12 -83.23
CA ALA A 654 -29.47 -21.58 -84.28
C ALA A 654 -30.08 -21.65 -85.69
N THR A 655 -30.98 -22.62 -85.95
CA THR A 655 -31.58 -22.85 -87.27
C THR A 655 -32.87 -22.05 -87.54
N LEU A 656 -33.42 -21.39 -86.53
CA LEU A 656 -34.71 -20.72 -86.64
C LEU A 656 -34.67 -19.52 -87.58
N SER A 657 -35.78 -19.32 -88.30
CA SER A 657 -36.03 -18.19 -89.18
C SER A 657 -37.41 -17.58 -88.89
N ALA A 658 -37.52 -16.27 -89.03
CA ALA A 658 -38.74 -15.52 -88.74
C ALA A 658 -39.59 -15.26 -90.00
N SER A 659 -40.90 -15.50 -89.92
CA SER A 659 -41.90 -15.19 -90.94
C SER A 659 -43.32 -15.18 -90.34
N GLY A 660 -44.29 -14.64 -91.07
CA GLY A 660 -45.70 -14.66 -90.66
C GLY A 660 -46.08 -13.53 -89.70
N TRP A 661 -47.18 -13.74 -88.98
CA TRP A 661 -47.81 -12.77 -88.08
C TRP A 661 -47.45 -13.04 -86.61
N THR A 662 -47.94 -12.25 -85.67
CA THR A 662 -47.72 -12.37 -84.22
C THR A 662 -49.05 -12.78 -83.57
N ASN A 663 -49.16 -14.03 -83.12
CA ASN A 663 -50.35 -14.58 -82.47
C ASN A 663 -49.98 -15.08 -81.07
N TYR A 664 -50.55 -14.48 -80.02
CA TYR A 664 -50.20 -14.83 -78.63
C TYR A 664 -51.04 -16.00 -78.10
N ASP A 665 -52.29 -16.11 -78.56
CA ASP A 665 -53.24 -17.15 -78.14
C ASP A 665 -52.68 -18.52 -78.51
N THR A 666 -52.20 -18.63 -79.75
CA THR A 666 -51.53 -19.84 -80.20
C THR A 666 -50.25 -20.16 -79.44
N ALA A 667 -49.48 -19.14 -79.04
CA ALA A 667 -48.20 -19.31 -78.39
C ALA A 667 -48.37 -19.89 -76.99
N LEU A 668 -49.32 -19.36 -76.22
CA LEU A 668 -49.67 -19.85 -74.89
C LEU A 668 -50.38 -21.20 -74.97
N ALA A 669 -51.33 -21.39 -75.90
CA ALA A 669 -52.00 -22.67 -76.10
C ALA A 669 -51.00 -23.81 -76.34
N GLN A 670 -50.03 -23.59 -77.23
CA GLN A 670 -48.99 -24.59 -77.51
C GLN A 670 -48.06 -24.78 -76.31
N ALA A 671 -47.69 -23.71 -75.59
CA ALA A 671 -46.82 -23.80 -74.43
C ALA A 671 -47.44 -24.63 -73.28
N ILE A 672 -48.72 -24.41 -73.01
CA ILE A 672 -49.49 -25.18 -72.03
C ILE A 672 -49.52 -26.66 -72.44
N GLN A 673 -49.86 -26.95 -73.70
CA GLN A 673 -49.88 -28.32 -74.21
C GLN A 673 -48.51 -29.02 -74.12
N SER A 674 -47.45 -28.26 -74.38
CA SER A 674 -46.05 -28.71 -74.42
C SER A 674 -45.46 -29.03 -73.04
N TRP A 675 -46.12 -28.62 -71.95
CA TRP A 675 -45.62 -28.78 -70.60
C TRP A 675 -45.48 -30.26 -70.19
N ASP A 676 -46.49 -31.06 -70.54
CA ASP A 676 -46.60 -32.46 -70.12
C ASP A 676 -45.77 -33.44 -70.96
N ASP A 677 -44.97 -32.93 -71.89
CA ASP A 677 -44.06 -33.73 -72.70
C ASP A 677 -42.98 -34.45 -71.88
N GLY A 678 -42.52 -35.58 -72.42
CA GLY A 678 -41.50 -36.42 -71.78
C GLY A 678 -40.14 -35.72 -71.65
N SER A 679 -39.28 -36.29 -70.81
CA SER A 679 -37.89 -35.85 -70.57
C SER A 679 -37.71 -34.54 -69.80
N ARG A 680 -38.77 -33.93 -69.25
CA ARG A 680 -38.60 -32.91 -68.22
C ARG A 680 -38.00 -33.51 -66.96
N ILE A 681 -37.25 -32.71 -66.21
CA ILE A 681 -36.71 -33.07 -64.91
C ILE A 681 -37.89 -33.19 -63.93
N THR A 682 -38.06 -34.39 -63.38
CA THR A 682 -39.15 -34.71 -62.43
C THR A 682 -38.63 -35.14 -61.06
N THR A 683 -37.33 -35.34 -60.92
CA THR A 683 -36.67 -35.71 -59.65
C THR A 683 -35.66 -34.63 -59.27
N PRO A 684 -35.75 -34.02 -58.07
CA PRO A 684 -34.79 -33.02 -57.62
C PRO A 684 -33.41 -33.64 -57.34
N PRO A 685 -32.32 -32.88 -57.48
CA PRO A 685 -30.99 -33.33 -57.05
C PRO A 685 -30.92 -33.44 -55.52
N SER A 686 -29.98 -34.22 -55.00
CA SER A 686 -29.85 -34.46 -53.55
C SER A 686 -29.61 -33.15 -52.80
N GLY A 687 -30.56 -32.76 -51.95
CA GLY A 687 -30.50 -31.51 -51.17
C GLY A 687 -30.90 -30.25 -51.94
N GLY A 688 -31.38 -30.37 -53.18
CA GLY A 688 -31.90 -29.28 -54.00
C GLY A 688 -33.40 -29.40 -54.29
N VAL A 689 -33.91 -28.45 -55.09
CA VAL A 689 -35.30 -28.44 -55.59
C VAL A 689 -35.28 -28.32 -57.12
N ILE A 690 -36.31 -28.81 -57.81
CA ILE A 690 -36.45 -28.57 -59.25
C ILE A 690 -37.00 -27.17 -59.45
N GLN A 691 -36.31 -26.37 -60.26
CA GLN A 691 -36.83 -25.09 -60.71
C GLN A 691 -37.54 -25.25 -62.04
N ASN A 692 -38.72 -24.63 -62.18
CA ASN A 692 -39.44 -24.59 -63.45
C ASN A 692 -39.60 -23.12 -63.85
N VAL A 693 -39.09 -22.76 -65.02
CA VAL A 693 -39.09 -21.37 -65.51
C VAL A 693 -39.57 -21.34 -66.95
N ALA A 694 -40.46 -20.40 -67.26
CA ALA A 694 -40.92 -20.13 -68.61
C ALA A 694 -40.61 -18.69 -69.01
N TYR A 695 -40.09 -18.49 -70.22
CA TYR A 695 -39.84 -17.18 -70.82
C TYR A 695 -40.67 -17.02 -72.09
N PHE A 696 -41.51 -16.00 -72.13
CA PHE A 696 -42.22 -15.57 -73.34
C PHE A 696 -41.49 -14.38 -73.96
N ILE A 697 -41.04 -14.52 -75.21
CA ILE A 697 -40.16 -13.56 -75.88
C ILE A 697 -40.79 -13.14 -77.20
N SER A 698 -41.13 -11.86 -77.33
CA SER A 698 -41.75 -11.25 -78.52
C SER A 698 -41.23 -9.82 -78.74
N ASP A 699 -41.21 -9.33 -79.98
CA ASP A 699 -40.83 -7.95 -80.34
C ASP A 699 -41.97 -7.09 -80.88
N GLY A 700 -43.17 -7.65 -80.99
CA GLY A 700 -44.31 -7.04 -81.67
C GLY A 700 -45.59 -7.05 -80.85
N GLN A 701 -46.57 -6.24 -81.26
CA GLN A 701 -47.94 -6.36 -80.78
C GLN A 701 -48.63 -7.53 -81.48
N PRO A 702 -49.54 -8.26 -80.81
CA PRO A 702 -50.32 -9.30 -81.45
C PRO A 702 -51.14 -8.68 -82.59
N ASN A 703 -51.00 -9.27 -83.78
CA ASN A 703 -51.65 -8.81 -85.01
C ASN A 703 -52.34 -9.97 -85.76
N MET A 704 -52.49 -11.11 -85.07
CA MET A 704 -53.24 -12.28 -85.46
C MET A 704 -53.84 -12.92 -84.20
N ASN A 705 -55.00 -13.58 -84.31
CA ASN A 705 -55.70 -14.22 -83.20
C ASN A 705 -56.52 -15.43 -83.65
N ASP A 706 -57.04 -16.20 -82.69
CA ASP A 706 -57.88 -17.36 -82.95
C ASP A 706 -59.36 -17.02 -83.09
N GLY A 707 -59.79 -15.85 -82.62
CA GLY A 707 -61.15 -15.32 -82.72
C GLY A 707 -62.06 -15.68 -81.54
N ASP A 708 -61.54 -16.36 -80.51
CA ASP A 708 -62.26 -16.77 -79.31
C ASP A 708 -61.72 -16.08 -78.06
N THR A 709 -62.43 -15.05 -77.61
CA THR A 709 -62.03 -14.25 -76.45
C THR A 709 -62.11 -14.98 -75.10
N THR A 710 -62.37 -16.30 -75.09
CA THR A 710 -62.62 -17.08 -73.87
C THR A 710 -61.70 -18.27 -73.67
N VAL A 711 -61.04 -18.78 -74.71
CA VAL A 711 -60.16 -19.95 -74.62
C VAL A 711 -58.95 -19.81 -75.55
N LEU A 712 -57.77 -20.13 -75.02
CA LEU A 712 -56.55 -20.17 -75.82
C LEU A 712 -56.60 -21.32 -76.84
N ALA A 713 -56.48 -21.03 -78.13
CA ALA A 713 -56.35 -22.04 -79.18
C ALA A 713 -55.14 -21.79 -80.11
N ASN A 714 -54.49 -22.89 -80.52
CA ASN A 714 -53.51 -22.86 -81.61
C ASN A 714 -54.24 -22.78 -82.97
N SER A 715 -54.79 -21.60 -83.25
CA SER A 715 -55.63 -21.31 -84.41
C SER A 715 -55.38 -19.89 -84.89
N ASN A 716 -55.76 -19.63 -86.14
CA ASN A 716 -55.65 -18.32 -86.79
C ASN A 716 -56.98 -17.87 -87.38
N ALA A 717 -58.09 -18.43 -86.89
CA ALA A 717 -59.43 -18.28 -87.46
C ALA A 717 -60.01 -16.86 -87.32
N GLY A 718 -59.60 -16.11 -86.28
CA GLY A 718 -60.01 -14.72 -86.08
C GLY A 718 -59.24 -13.72 -86.96
N GLY A 719 -58.16 -14.15 -87.61
CA GLY A 719 -57.45 -13.37 -88.63
C GLY A 719 -56.67 -12.17 -88.05
N THR A 720 -56.45 -11.14 -88.87
CA THR A 720 -55.61 -9.97 -88.50
C THR A 720 -56.41 -8.81 -87.89
N SER A 721 -57.70 -8.99 -87.62
CA SER A 721 -58.58 -7.93 -87.10
C SER A 721 -59.76 -8.54 -86.34
N GLY A 722 -59.99 -8.13 -85.10
CA GLY A 722 -61.07 -8.68 -84.27
C GLY A 722 -61.06 -8.11 -82.85
N ALA A 723 -62.09 -8.44 -82.06
CA ALA A 723 -62.14 -8.10 -80.63
C ALA A 723 -61.14 -8.91 -79.79
N ASP A 724 -60.60 -9.98 -80.38
CA ASP A 724 -59.70 -10.96 -79.78
C ASP A 724 -58.22 -10.63 -80.03
N ALA A 725 -57.85 -9.36 -80.05
CA ALA A 725 -56.46 -8.99 -80.34
C ALA A 725 -55.56 -9.25 -79.10
N GLY A 726 -54.76 -10.31 -79.16
CA GLY A 726 -53.89 -10.74 -78.05
C GLY A 726 -54.68 -11.43 -76.93
N ILE A 727 -54.04 -11.66 -75.78
CA ILE A 727 -54.67 -12.38 -74.67
C ILE A 727 -55.76 -11.53 -74.01
N GLN A 728 -56.96 -12.08 -73.93
CA GLN A 728 -58.13 -11.52 -73.27
C GLN A 728 -58.22 -11.94 -71.81
N ALA A 729 -58.93 -11.16 -71.00
CA ALA A 729 -59.04 -11.40 -69.56
C ALA A 729 -59.67 -12.76 -69.19
N ALA A 730 -60.53 -13.32 -70.05
CA ALA A 730 -61.07 -14.66 -69.83
C ALA A 730 -60.04 -15.76 -70.12
N GLU A 731 -59.15 -15.54 -71.09
CA GLU A 731 -58.08 -16.46 -71.44
C GLU A 731 -56.96 -16.51 -70.40
N GLU A 732 -56.70 -15.40 -69.69
CA GLU A 732 -55.77 -15.37 -68.55
C GLU A 732 -56.18 -16.30 -67.39
N SER A 733 -57.45 -16.72 -67.35
CA SER A 733 -57.98 -17.63 -66.33
C SER A 733 -57.92 -19.11 -66.69
N THR A 734 -57.42 -19.42 -67.89
CA THR A 734 -57.23 -20.78 -68.44
C THR A 734 -55.81 -21.27 -68.19
#